data_AF-A0A6M3MBC3-F1
#
_entry.id   AF-A0A6M3MBC3-F1
#
_cell.length_a   1.000
_cell.length_b   1.000
_cell.length_c   1.000
_cell.angle_alpha   90.00
_cell.angle_beta   90.00
_cell.angle_gamma   90.00
#
_symmetry.space_group_name_H-M   'P 1'
#
loop_
_entity.id
_entity.type
_entity.pdbx_description
1 polymer ?
#
loop_
_entity_poly.entity_id
_entity_poly.type
_entity_poly.pdbx_seq_one_letter_code
_entity_poly.pdbx_strand_id
1 'polypeptide(L)'
;MAEELGKGLVCRQDGPGPLVVYSDRGEVVEIPLGCWVTAGRTSAQIEQFGGAQPLPAGAMVLIETVVNGERLKVWESRSSKEAQREEQEGPTVVAEPAGLPAGPPADLGPAGAVIVPFDLADGELGRLRERDLSVVVRTAVAGKVSKEEQERARGDRDLVVCAPEDDLIGCAAEAVPEGVRWVEVVCGDRPLSADRFADAVFGLDNATWTVAGVIACGESVVVGAETMRTIKGIPSKDGRPVFAALLAACLAVGDSPDINLSAIKGAPKRLREAAKEQVLAGRDRQPPGVAVVVTVHNARRAVRFCLESLAACTFGGQLKPEVIIVDDQSRPDVQDQIDRIAGPHGWTVVRNKERLHYTRSAQAGIEVALRHGADWVCLLNSDTVVSDGWLWRMVRVGLEDDRIGLVGPLSNDAVSASVRIKGADPSSVARRLAYASRKRRPDIPTPTGFCLLIRRECWEKHGPFDHEYYGDAYGEECELWARMVKDGGRAVLADDAYVWHQGHASYGAAAGFVLEKKAHDLVQARHNTLLKERGPRFRDRREQDVAYVEGRLDRCRWAGRPRVCFYSNEFGMYGGVIAMAEVANRLAVRGWDVRWVTLQAEARALAQIPLVTRPIVFETHAAIVNEFKDRVFSEGVLVASVWNTANYVAEITQAAKGIKPVYFIQDYESEFTGPDGQLYTAPQNVWETYGKIGTKIVNSEWVHKLIVEKHKATGAEVIHVGVDLDVFYPGPPERDRQVLFFYRPSTPRRGHRLVERVCAALHDRDPSIRLRAFGGTGGLPPQVEQLGVISRDEVAEAFRAAGVFFEASSKQGFGLQGLEAMASGCALVSTKNQGIDSYGVDGRNCLTVSVDDEQAAVRAILTLLDDRPKRDALVAAGFRTAAAHDWWAIAKAHGEVYRRVLG
;
A
#
# COMPACT_ATOMS: atom_id res chain seq x y z
N MET A 1 6.32 -16.50 13.57
CA MET A 1 7.59 -16.71 14.32
C MET A 1 8.77 -15.95 13.72
N ALA A 2 9.25 -16.22 12.50
CA ALA A 2 10.37 -15.45 11.92
C ALA A 2 10.04 -13.94 11.70
N GLU A 3 8.79 -13.60 11.41
CA GLU A 3 8.32 -12.21 11.31
C GLU A 3 8.21 -11.46 12.65
N GLU A 4 8.09 -12.17 13.78
CA GLU A 4 8.01 -11.55 15.12
C GLU A 4 9.38 -11.33 15.75
N LEU A 5 10.43 -12.02 15.29
CA LEU A 5 11.73 -12.08 15.98
C LEU A 5 12.76 -11.04 15.54
N GLY A 6 12.43 -10.14 14.61
CA GLY A 6 13.40 -9.18 14.10
C GLY A 6 14.52 -9.86 13.29
N LYS A 7 15.17 -9.10 12.41
CA LYS A 7 16.14 -9.60 11.42
C LYS A 7 17.24 -10.43 12.10
N GLY A 8 17.44 -11.70 11.71
CA GLY A 8 18.61 -12.48 12.14
C GLY A 8 18.55 -14.01 12.07
N LEU A 9 17.38 -14.64 11.88
CA LEU A 9 17.25 -16.11 11.92
C LEU A 9 16.89 -16.68 10.53
N VAL A 10 17.67 -17.67 10.07
CA VAL A 10 17.36 -18.47 8.87
C VAL A 10 16.85 -19.83 9.35
N CYS A 11 15.63 -20.21 8.93
CA CYS A 11 15.09 -21.55 9.14
C CYS A 11 15.24 -22.37 7.86
N ARG A 12 15.76 -23.60 7.98
CA ARG A 12 15.79 -24.56 6.87
C ARG A 12 15.24 -25.89 7.35
N GLN A 13 14.33 -26.48 6.57
CA GLN A 13 13.78 -27.80 6.82
C GLN A 13 14.11 -28.68 5.61
N ASP A 14 15.21 -29.44 5.70
CA ASP A 14 15.59 -30.42 4.68
C ASP A 14 14.98 -31.78 5.10
N GLY A 15 13.72 -32.03 4.71
CA GLY A 15 13.04 -33.32 4.92
C GLY A 15 12.26 -33.45 6.24
N PRO A 16 11.75 -34.67 6.56
CA PRO A 16 10.85 -34.92 7.69
C PRO A 16 11.59 -35.05 9.04
N GLY A 17 12.48 -34.10 9.33
CA GLY A 17 13.28 -34.02 10.56
C GLY A 17 12.98 -32.79 11.43
N PRO A 18 13.66 -32.62 12.58
CA PRO A 18 13.51 -31.48 13.47
C PRO A 18 13.84 -30.14 12.78
N LEU A 19 13.23 -29.05 13.25
CA LEU A 19 13.48 -27.72 12.72
C LEU A 19 14.84 -27.22 13.22
N VAL A 20 15.75 -26.88 12.29
CA VAL A 20 17.08 -26.37 12.63
C VAL A 20 17.10 -24.86 12.46
N VAL A 21 17.47 -24.14 13.51
CA VAL A 21 17.52 -22.66 13.55
C VAL A 21 18.97 -22.20 13.71
N TYR A 22 19.38 -21.26 12.86
CA TYR A 22 20.73 -20.67 12.87
C TYR A 22 20.71 -19.24 13.42
N SER A 23 21.51 -18.96 14.45
CA SER A 23 21.72 -17.60 14.94
C SER A 23 22.73 -16.81 14.10
N ASP A 24 22.72 -15.49 14.25
CA ASP A 24 23.67 -14.53 13.68
C ASP A 24 25.13 -14.74 14.14
N ARG A 25 25.36 -15.61 15.14
CA ARG A 25 26.70 -16.03 15.61
C ARG A 25 27.10 -17.45 15.17
N GLY A 26 26.27 -18.14 14.38
CA GLY A 26 26.57 -19.48 13.87
C GLY A 26 26.28 -20.63 14.84
N GLU A 27 25.51 -20.40 15.90
CA GLU A 27 25.05 -21.46 16.81
C GLU A 27 23.84 -22.18 16.23
N VAL A 28 23.82 -23.52 16.37
CA VAL A 28 22.80 -24.42 15.82
C VAL A 28 21.88 -24.88 16.95
N VAL A 29 20.57 -24.65 16.79
CA VAL A 29 19.55 -25.17 17.71
C VAL A 29 18.62 -26.12 16.95
N GLU A 30 18.58 -27.38 17.37
CA GLU A 30 17.62 -28.37 16.87
C GLU A 30 16.35 -28.36 17.71
N ILE A 31 15.21 -28.12 17.09
CA ILE A 31 13.89 -28.11 17.73
C ILE A 31 13.15 -29.40 17.35
N PRO A 32 12.91 -30.32 18.29
CA PRO A 32 12.12 -31.52 18.04
C PRO A 32 10.68 -31.19 17.63
N LEU A 33 10.09 -32.03 16.77
CA LEU A 33 8.69 -31.94 16.37
C LEU A 33 7.77 -32.06 17.61
N GLY A 34 7.03 -30.98 17.92
CA GLY A 34 6.05 -30.93 19.01
C GLY A 34 6.34 -29.94 20.15
N CYS A 35 7.45 -29.19 20.09
CA CYS A 35 7.79 -28.19 21.12
C CYS A 35 7.29 -26.77 20.77
N TRP A 36 6.83 -26.02 21.78
CA TRP A 36 6.48 -24.60 21.68
C TRP A 36 7.59 -23.75 22.31
N VAL A 37 8.10 -22.74 21.60
CA VAL A 37 9.12 -21.80 22.10
C VAL A 37 8.45 -20.47 22.44
N THR A 38 8.42 -20.09 23.72
CA THR A 38 8.07 -18.75 24.17
C THR A 38 9.33 -17.95 24.50
N ALA A 39 9.36 -16.68 24.10
CA ALA A 39 10.56 -15.85 24.06
C ALA A 39 11.15 -15.53 25.45
N GLY A 40 12.48 -15.63 25.56
CA GLY A 40 13.28 -14.92 26.57
C GLY A 40 14.16 -15.81 27.46
N ARG A 41 15.35 -16.16 26.99
CA ARG A 41 16.62 -16.31 27.78
C ARG A 41 17.79 -16.72 26.87
N THR A 42 18.98 -16.18 27.15
CA THR A 42 20.26 -16.61 26.57
C THR A 42 20.71 -17.97 27.14
N SER A 43 21.50 -18.70 26.35
CA SER A 43 21.91 -20.11 26.44
C SER A 43 22.55 -20.63 27.75
N ALA A 44 22.69 -19.82 28.80
CA ALA A 44 23.48 -20.17 29.99
C ALA A 44 22.68 -20.73 31.19
N GLN A 45 21.39 -21.06 31.04
CA GLN A 45 20.58 -21.59 32.16
C GLN A 45 19.74 -22.84 31.83
N ILE A 46 19.93 -23.45 30.66
CA ILE A 46 19.12 -24.61 30.23
C ILE A 46 19.61 -25.94 30.85
N GLU A 47 20.79 -25.99 31.47
CA GLU A 47 21.32 -27.24 32.04
C GLU A 47 20.66 -27.70 33.37
N GLN A 48 19.79 -26.90 33.99
CA GLN A 48 19.28 -27.24 35.35
C GLN A 48 17.83 -27.75 35.43
N PHE A 49 17.08 -27.77 34.32
CA PHE A 49 15.72 -28.35 34.29
C PHE A 49 15.69 -29.62 33.47
N GLY A 50 16.25 -30.69 34.04
CA GLY A 50 15.98 -32.04 33.59
C GLY A 50 14.56 -32.45 33.99
N GLY A 51 13.70 -32.72 33.00
CA GLY A 51 12.40 -33.36 33.20
C GLY A 51 11.25 -32.61 32.55
N ALA A 52 10.81 -33.08 31.39
CA ALA A 52 9.57 -32.67 30.76
C ALA A 52 8.37 -33.13 31.62
N GLN A 53 7.58 -32.17 32.13
CA GLN A 53 6.19 -32.41 32.53
C GLN A 53 5.29 -31.23 32.14
N PRO A 54 4.05 -31.48 31.68
CA PRO A 54 3.08 -30.42 31.44
C PRO A 54 2.68 -29.75 32.76
N LEU A 55 2.50 -28.43 32.73
CA LEU A 55 2.02 -27.66 33.89
C LEU A 55 0.64 -28.18 34.36
N PRO A 56 0.38 -28.29 35.68
CA PRO A 56 -0.92 -28.69 36.19
C PRO A 56 -2.04 -27.72 35.79
N ALA A 57 -3.27 -28.24 35.62
CA ALA A 57 -4.45 -27.41 35.41
C ALA A 57 -4.65 -26.46 36.60
N GLY A 58 -4.75 -25.15 36.32
CA GLY A 58 -4.85 -24.09 37.33
C GLY A 58 -3.54 -23.39 37.68
N ALA A 59 -2.41 -23.75 37.04
CA ALA A 59 -1.15 -23.03 37.24
C ALA A 59 -1.25 -21.57 36.75
N MET A 60 -0.91 -20.65 37.64
CA MET A 60 -0.89 -19.21 37.39
C MET A 60 0.48 -18.83 36.81
N VAL A 61 0.51 -18.30 35.59
CA VAL A 61 1.76 -17.88 34.94
C VAL A 61 1.93 -16.38 35.10
N LEU A 62 2.97 -15.97 35.82
CA LEU A 62 3.42 -14.59 35.91
C LEU A 62 4.49 -14.35 34.85
N ILE A 63 4.23 -13.43 33.92
CA ILE A 63 5.22 -13.01 32.91
C ILE A 63 5.78 -11.65 33.34
N GLU A 64 7.04 -11.62 33.77
CA GLU A 64 7.78 -10.38 34.02
C GLU A 64 8.63 -10.01 32.80
N THR A 65 8.46 -8.78 32.31
CA THR A 65 9.37 -8.20 31.31
C THR A 65 10.33 -7.24 32.00
N VAL A 66 11.64 -7.50 31.88
CA VAL A 66 12.70 -6.62 32.39
C VAL A 66 13.54 -6.16 31.20
N VAL A 67 13.62 -4.84 30.99
CA VAL A 67 14.46 -4.23 29.96
C VAL A 67 15.44 -3.30 30.65
N ASN A 68 16.74 -3.52 30.45
CA ASN A 68 17.83 -2.75 31.06
C ASN A 68 17.77 -2.65 32.60
N GLY A 69 17.28 -3.70 33.28
CA GLY A 69 17.22 -3.77 34.74
C GLY A 69 15.99 -3.14 35.38
N GLU A 70 15.07 -2.55 34.61
CA GLU A 70 13.80 -2.04 35.13
C GLU A 70 12.60 -2.90 34.69
N ARG A 71 11.69 -3.14 35.64
CA ARG A 71 10.48 -3.98 35.47
C ARG A 71 9.39 -3.21 34.75
N LEU A 72 8.95 -3.69 33.59
CA LEU A 72 7.89 -3.10 32.78
C LEU A 72 6.73 -4.11 32.62
N LYS A 73 5.76 -4.03 33.55
CA LYS A 73 4.45 -4.73 33.58
C LYS A 73 4.42 -6.26 33.72
N VAL A 74 3.38 -6.71 34.42
CA VAL A 74 3.01 -8.11 34.67
C VAL A 74 1.73 -8.42 33.90
N TRP A 75 1.69 -9.54 33.18
CA TRP A 75 0.45 -10.08 32.59
C TRP A 75 0.04 -11.37 33.29
N GLU A 76 -1.26 -11.51 33.53
CA GLU A 76 -1.90 -12.67 34.14
C GLU A 76 -2.77 -13.37 33.09
N SER A 77 -2.62 -14.69 32.93
CA SER A 77 -3.46 -15.50 32.04
C SER A 77 -3.86 -16.78 32.76
N ARG A 78 -5.18 -17.06 32.83
CA ARG A 78 -5.73 -18.35 33.28
C ARG A 78 -6.23 -19.14 32.07
N SER A 79 -5.89 -20.42 32.00
CA SER A 79 -6.34 -21.31 30.92
C SER A 79 -7.84 -21.58 31.00
N SER A 80 -8.54 -21.38 29.89
CA SER A 80 -9.99 -21.45 29.73
C SER A 80 -10.54 -22.89 29.81
N LYS A 81 -11.28 -23.20 30.88
CA LYS A 81 -12.42 -24.15 30.86
C LYS A 81 -13.41 -24.04 32.04
N GLU A 82 -13.18 -23.13 33.00
CA GLU A 82 -14.12 -22.88 34.12
C GLU A 82 -14.92 -21.57 34.02
N ALA A 83 -14.68 -20.75 33.00
CA ALA A 83 -15.42 -19.49 32.78
C ALA A 83 -16.90 -19.66 32.34
N GLN A 84 -17.45 -20.88 32.41
CA GLN A 84 -18.85 -21.19 32.05
C GLN A 84 -19.66 -21.82 33.20
N ARG A 85 -19.21 -21.74 34.46
CA ARG A 85 -19.95 -22.31 35.61
C ARG A 85 -20.13 -21.42 36.85
N GLU A 86 -19.59 -20.21 36.90
CA GLU A 86 -19.77 -19.27 38.03
C GLU A 86 -20.78 -18.15 37.73
N GLU A 87 -21.84 -18.45 36.98
CA GLU A 87 -23.01 -17.55 36.80
C GLU A 87 -24.21 -17.96 37.67
N GLN A 88 -24.03 -18.92 38.60
CA GLN A 88 -25.05 -19.33 39.56
C GLN A 88 -24.39 -19.52 40.94
N GLU A 89 -24.96 -18.84 41.96
CA GLU A 89 -24.61 -18.82 43.40
C GLU A 89 -23.69 -17.66 43.86
N GLY A 90 -24.30 -16.63 44.47
CA GLY A 90 -23.62 -15.50 45.13
C GLY A 90 -23.06 -15.83 46.53
N PRO A 91 -22.50 -14.83 47.27
CA PRO A 91 -23.41 -14.03 48.10
C PRO A 91 -23.09 -12.52 48.26
N THR A 92 -24.22 -11.82 48.39
CA THR A 92 -24.58 -10.54 49.01
C THR A 92 -23.69 -10.03 50.18
N VAL A 93 -23.39 -8.72 50.17
CA VAL A 93 -23.40 -7.89 51.40
C VAL A 93 -24.18 -6.60 51.12
N VAL A 94 -25.15 -6.36 52.01
CA VAL A 94 -26.18 -5.31 52.02
C VAL A 94 -25.67 -4.07 52.74
N ALA A 95 -26.00 -2.88 52.22
CA ALA A 95 -26.46 -1.73 53.02
C ALA A 95 -27.12 -0.66 52.12
N GLU A 96 -28.45 -0.58 52.15
CA GLU A 96 -29.20 0.63 51.77
C GLU A 96 -29.20 1.66 52.92
N PRO A 97 -29.59 2.92 52.65
CA PRO A 97 -30.96 3.27 53.04
C PRO A 97 -31.75 4.10 52.01
N ALA A 98 -32.93 3.57 51.65
CA ALA A 98 -34.27 4.15 51.73
C ALA A 98 -34.61 5.52 51.10
N GLY A 99 -35.60 5.53 50.19
CA GLY A 99 -36.55 6.66 50.07
C GLY A 99 -37.31 6.92 48.75
N LEU A 100 -38.22 6.00 48.32
CA LEU A 100 -39.47 6.23 47.53
C LEU A 100 -39.41 6.87 46.10
N PRO A 101 -40.46 6.73 45.25
CA PRO A 101 -41.29 5.56 44.92
C PRO A 101 -41.39 5.29 43.39
N ALA A 102 -42.10 4.21 43.06
CA ALA A 102 -42.36 3.67 41.73
C ALA A 102 -43.17 4.58 40.77
N GLY A 103 -42.80 4.53 39.48
CA GLY A 103 -43.57 5.01 38.32
C GLY A 103 -42.66 5.63 37.25
N PRO A 104 -42.83 5.33 35.94
CA PRO A 104 -42.05 6.01 34.91
C PRO A 104 -42.61 7.44 34.73
N PRO A 105 -41.77 8.49 34.69
CA PRO A 105 -42.18 9.73 34.06
C PRO A 105 -42.22 9.47 32.55
N ALA A 106 -43.41 9.56 31.98
CA ALA A 106 -43.54 9.93 30.58
C ALA A 106 -42.91 11.32 30.40
N ASP A 107 -42.22 11.53 29.27
CA ASP A 107 -41.46 12.73 28.87
C ASP A 107 -40.03 12.87 29.43
N LEU A 108 -39.07 12.23 28.74
CA LEU A 108 -37.69 12.71 28.64
C LEU A 108 -37.34 12.92 27.15
N GLY A 109 -37.25 14.18 26.75
CA GLY A 109 -36.74 14.60 25.44
C GLY A 109 -35.22 14.41 25.31
N PRO A 110 -34.64 14.73 24.13
CA PRO A 110 -33.26 14.41 23.79
C PRO A 110 -32.28 15.40 24.43
N ALA A 111 -32.01 15.23 25.73
CA ALA A 111 -30.82 15.78 26.40
C ALA A 111 -30.70 15.16 27.80
N GLY A 112 -29.75 14.25 27.99
CA GLY A 112 -29.44 13.69 29.29
C GLY A 112 -28.12 12.94 29.27
N ALA A 113 -27.05 13.57 29.78
CA ALA A 113 -25.74 12.97 29.96
C ALA A 113 -25.68 12.14 31.27
N VAL A 114 -24.93 11.04 31.24
CA VAL A 114 -24.57 10.23 32.42
C VAL A 114 -23.10 10.54 32.76
N ILE A 115 -22.81 10.94 34.00
CA ILE A 115 -21.45 11.19 34.51
C ILE A 115 -20.98 9.98 35.32
N VAL A 116 -19.77 9.48 35.05
CA VAL A 116 -19.07 8.50 35.89
C VAL A 116 -17.74 9.12 36.36
N PRO A 117 -17.49 9.32 37.67
CA PRO A 117 -16.22 9.83 38.17
C PRO A 117 -15.19 8.69 38.37
N PHE A 118 -13.93 8.95 37.99
CA PHE A 118 -12.77 8.16 38.42
C PHE A 118 -12.05 8.87 39.56
N ASP A 119 -11.76 8.13 40.61
CA ASP A 119 -10.96 8.55 41.77
C ASP A 119 -9.50 8.14 41.53
N LEU A 120 -8.58 9.11 41.51
CA LEU A 120 -7.15 8.85 41.43
C LEU A 120 -6.57 8.94 42.84
N ALA A 121 -6.11 7.80 43.36
CA ALA A 121 -5.54 7.71 44.71
C ALA A 121 -4.33 8.65 44.90
N ASP A 122 -4.43 9.50 45.91
CA ASP A 122 -3.36 10.36 46.42
C ASP A 122 -2.14 9.54 46.86
N GLY A 123 -0.98 9.73 46.23
CA GLY A 123 0.23 9.02 46.65
C GLY A 123 1.56 9.39 46.01
N GLU A 124 1.63 9.83 44.75
CA GLU A 124 2.93 10.09 44.09
C GLU A 124 2.96 11.34 43.19
N LEU A 125 2.71 12.52 43.77
CA LEU A 125 2.93 13.82 43.10
C LEU A 125 4.05 14.66 43.76
N GLY A 126 4.88 14.04 44.59
CA GLY A 126 6.01 14.71 45.23
C GLY A 126 7.33 14.49 44.49
N ARG A 127 7.57 15.25 43.39
CA ARG A 127 8.91 15.68 42.85
C ARG A 127 8.92 15.86 41.31
N LEU A 128 8.16 16.80 40.76
CA LEU A 128 8.41 17.31 39.40
C LEU A 128 8.34 18.84 39.41
N ARG A 129 9.38 19.50 38.89
CA ARG A 129 9.47 20.97 38.87
C ARG A 129 8.52 21.53 37.82
N GLU A 130 7.89 22.63 38.20
CA GLU A 130 6.77 23.35 37.58
C GLU A 130 6.95 23.91 36.14
N ARG A 131 7.97 23.50 35.37
CA ARG A 131 8.28 24.16 34.08
C ARG A 131 8.07 23.36 32.80
N ASP A 132 7.83 22.05 32.82
CA ASP A 132 7.74 21.26 31.58
C ASP A 132 6.64 20.18 31.54
N LEU A 133 5.55 20.33 32.32
CA LEU A 133 4.41 19.41 32.25
C LEU A 133 3.16 20.12 31.70
N SER A 134 2.89 19.90 30.42
CA SER A 134 1.55 20.06 29.86
C SER A 134 0.77 18.77 30.13
N VAL A 135 0.21 18.65 31.34
CA VAL A 135 -0.83 17.66 31.61
C VAL A 135 -2.09 18.19 30.94
N VAL A 136 -2.45 17.60 29.80
CA VAL A 136 -3.68 17.95 29.08
C VAL A 136 -4.83 17.18 29.72
N VAL A 137 -5.55 17.80 30.65
CA VAL A 137 -6.88 17.32 31.06
C VAL A 137 -7.84 17.75 29.96
N ARG A 138 -8.46 16.78 29.27
CA ARG A 138 -9.38 17.03 28.16
C ARG A 138 -10.81 16.92 28.64
N THR A 139 -11.50 18.04 28.71
CA THR A 139 -12.96 18.07 28.86
C THR A 139 -13.57 18.23 27.47
N ALA A 140 -14.06 17.13 26.90
CA ALA A 140 -14.88 17.19 25.70
C ALA A 140 -16.34 17.35 26.13
N VAL A 141 -16.94 18.51 25.86
CA VAL A 141 -18.36 18.73 26.17
C VAL A 141 -19.15 18.73 24.87
N ALA A 142 -20.12 17.83 24.77
CA ALA A 142 -21.08 17.78 23.68
C ALA A 142 -22.41 18.37 24.19
N GLY A 143 -22.76 19.58 23.75
CA GLY A 143 -23.99 20.29 24.17
C GLY A 143 -23.74 21.49 25.09
N LYS A 144 -24.84 22.13 25.54
CA LYS A 144 -24.79 23.30 26.44
C LYS A 144 -24.11 22.94 27.77
N VAL A 145 -23.04 23.67 28.11
CA VAL A 145 -22.23 23.47 29.32
C VAL A 145 -22.97 24.01 30.55
N SER A 146 -23.10 23.22 31.60
CA SER A 146 -23.72 23.66 32.86
C SER A 146 -22.82 24.64 33.63
N LYS A 147 -23.40 25.42 34.53
CA LYS A 147 -22.67 26.43 35.33
C LYS A 147 -21.59 25.81 36.24
N GLU A 148 -21.79 24.57 36.70
CA GLU A 148 -20.80 23.82 37.47
C GLU A 148 -19.62 23.33 36.61
N GLU A 149 -19.87 22.94 35.34
CA GLU A 149 -18.82 22.55 34.39
C GLU A 149 -17.98 23.76 33.95
N GLN A 150 -18.60 24.93 33.81
CA GLN A 150 -17.90 26.19 33.55
C GLN A 150 -16.95 26.57 34.71
N GLU A 151 -17.35 26.33 35.96
CA GLU A 151 -16.48 26.58 37.11
C GLU A 151 -15.33 25.56 37.22
N ARG A 152 -15.54 24.31 36.80
CA ARG A 152 -14.50 23.27 36.74
C ARG A 152 -13.45 23.55 35.65
N ALA A 153 -13.86 24.12 34.52
CA ALA A 153 -12.98 24.45 33.39
C ALA A 153 -12.15 25.74 33.57
N ARG A 154 -12.47 26.60 34.56
CA ARG A 154 -11.70 27.83 34.86
C ARG A 154 -10.23 27.59 35.24
N GLY A 155 -9.82 26.33 35.48
CA GLY A 155 -8.43 25.94 35.73
C GLY A 155 -7.61 25.55 34.49
N ASP A 156 -8.25 25.22 33.36
CA ASP A 156 -7.59 24.66 32.17
C ASP A 156 -7.34 25.72 31.07
N ARG A 157 -6.19 25.65 30.39
CA ARG A 157 -5.73 26.68 29.43
C ARG A 157 -6.15 26.44 27.98
N ASP A 158 -6.62 25.23 27.67
CA ASP A 158 -6.95 24.76 26.32
C ASP A 158 -8.35 24.11 26.32
N LEU A 159 -9.24 24.52 25.41
CA LEU A 159 -10.61 24.01 25.31
C LEU A 159 -10.93 23.51 23.89
N VAL A 160 -11.58 22.34 23.77
CA VAL A 160 -12.05 21.78 22.50
C VAL A 160 -13.58 21.78 22.48
N VAL A 161 -14.19 22.46 21.51
CA VAL A 161 -15.65 22.56 21.38
C VAL A 161 -16.10 21.78 20.15
N CYS A 162 -16.97 20.78 20.36
CA CYS A 162 -17.58 19.97 19.32
C CYS A 162 -19.10 20.23 19.30
N ALA A 163 -19.62 20.77 18.19
CA ALA A 163 -21.05 21.06 18.05
C ALA A 163 -21.58 20.72 16.63
N PRO A 164 -22.87 20.38 16.48
CA PRO A 164 -23.53 20.24 15.18
C PRO A 164 -23.50 21.55 14.38
N GLU A 165 -23.54 21.45 13.03
CA GLU A 165 -23.43 22.58 12.08
C GLU A 165 -24.39 23.75 12.40
N ASP A 166 -25.57 23.47 12.95
CA ASP A 166 -26.64 24.45 13.20
C ASP A 166 -26.60 25.10 14.59
N ASP A 167 -25.74 24.65 15.53
CA ASP A 167 -25.70 25.16 16.91
C ASP A 167 -24.29 25.61 17.35
N LEU A 168 -23.36 25.71 16.39
CA LEU A 168 -21.94 26.03 16.62
C LEU A 168 -21.73 27.40 17.28
N ILE A 169 -22.52 28.40 16.89
CA ILE A 169 -22.45 29.78 17.39
C ILE A 169 -22.98 29.86 18.84
N GLY A 170 -24.06 29.13 19.13
CA GLY A 170 -24.67 29.09 20.48
C GLY A 170 -23.79 28.34 21.49
N CYS A 171 -23.23 27.20 21.09
CA CYS A 171 -22.32 26.43 21.95
C CYS A 171 -21.00 27.16 22.20
N ALA A 172 -20.38 27.79 21.19
CA ALA A 172 -19.09 28.48 21.36
C ALA A 172 -19.22 29.75 22.22
N ALA A 173 -20.35 30.47 22.16
CA ALA A 173 -20.58 31.66 22.97
C ALA A 173 -20.87 31.33 24.45
N GLU A 174 -21.51 30.20 24.75
CA GLU A 174 -21.86 29.78 26.12
C GLU A 174 -20.78 28.89 26.79
N ALA A 175 -19.87 28.26 26.05
CA ALA A 175 -18.95 27.23 26.57
C ALA A 175 -17.56 27.72 27.00
N VAL A 176 -17.16 28.97 26.71
CA VAL A 176 -15.77 29.41 26.91
C VAL A 176 -15.65 30.32 28.15
N PRO A 177 -15.13 29.83 29.29
CA PRO A 177 -14.92 30.66 30.47
C PRO A 177 -13.81 31.72 30.25
N GLU A 178 -13.89 32.83 30.99
CA GLU A 178 -12.82 33.86 31.04
C GLU A 178 -11.48 33.23 31.45
N GLY A 179 -10.45 33.36 30.61
CA GLY A 179 -9.08 32.91 30.90
C GLY A 179 -8.50 31.85 29.94
N VAL A 180 -9.32 31.23 29.10
CA VAL A 180 -8.89 30.27 28.06
C VAL A 180 -8.09 31.00 26.98
N ARG A 181 -6.91 30.48 26.59
CA ARG A 181 -6.05 31.11 25.56
C ARG A 181 -6.14 30.46 24.19
N TRP A 182 -6.67 29.23 24.12
CA TRP A 182 -6.72 28.39 22.94
C TRP A 182 -8.07 27.69 22.83
N VAL A 183 -8.69 27.77 21.65
CA VAL A 183 -9.95 27.08 21.34
C VAL A 183 -9.79 26.32 20.02
N GLU A 184 -10.02 25.01 20.05
CA GLU A 184 -10.08 24.16 18.84
C GLU A 184 -11.56 23.87 18.52
N VAL A 185 -11.98 24.22 17.31
CA VAL A 185 -13.36 24.05 16.83
C VAL A 185 -13.39 22.96 15.78
N VAL A 186 -14.16 21.90 16.05
CA VAL A 186 -14.32 20.76 15.13
C VAL A 186 -15.75 20.76 14.59
N CYS A 187 -15.91 21.07 13.29
CA CYS A 187 -17.19 21.00 12.60
C CYS A 187 -17.36 19.63 11.93
N GLY A 188 -18.59 19.10 11.93
CA GLY A 188 -18.92 17.78 11.37
C GLY A 188 -18.70 17.63 9.86
N ASP A 189 -19.20 16.54 9.31
CA ASP A 189 -18.86 15.93 7.99
C ASP A 189 -19.06 16.79 6.71
N ARG A 190 -19.40 18.09 6.79
CA ARG A 190 -19.60 18.97 5.63
C ARG A 190 -18.71 20.21 5.69
N PRO A 191 -18.16 20.67 4.54
CA PRO A 191 -17.41 21.93 4.49
C PRO A 191 -18.32 23.12 4.80
N LEU A 192 -17.88 23.98 5.73
CA LEU A 192 -18.53 25.25 6.07
C LEU A 192 -18.53 26.22 4.88
N SER A 193 -19.66 26.89 4.63
CA SER A 193 -19.68 28.02 3.68
C SER A 193 -18.89 29.21 4.24
N ALA A 194 -18.29 30.01 3.35
CA ALA A 194 -17.45 31.16 3.71
C ALA A 194 -18.16 32.16 4.65
N ASP A 195 -19.46 32.38 4.44
CA ASP A 195 -20.28 33.30 5.22
C ASP A 195 -20.53 32.76 6.64
N ARG A 196 -20.82 31.46 6.79
CA ARG A 196 -21.05 30.83 8.10
C ARG A 196 -19.77 30.64 8.91
N PHE A 197 -18.63 30.43 8.24
CA PHE A 197 -17.32 30.41 8.88
C PHE A 197 -16.97 31.78 9.48
N ALA A 198 -17.27 32.86 8.75
CA ALA A 198 -17.08 34.22 9.26
C ALA A 198 -18.00 34.52 10.45
N ASP A 199 -19.28 34.15 10.39
CA ASP A 199 -20.21 34.36 11.50
C ASP A 199 -19.82 33.58 12.77
N ALA A 200 -19.29 32.36 12.64
CA ALA A 200 -18.84 31.53 13.77
C ALA A 200 -17.54 32.04 14.42
N VAL A 201 -16.61 32.59 13.64
CA VAL A 201 -15.34 33.12 14.16
C VAL A 201 -15.50 34.55 14.70
N PHE A 202 -16.43 35.33 14.16
CA PHE A 202 -16.55 36.76 14.44
C PHE A 202 -17.83 37.17 15.19
N GLY A 203 -18.78 36.27 15.46
CA GLY A 203 -19.95 36.50 16.31
C GLY A 203 -19.68 36.49 17.82
N LEU A 204 -18.42 36.34 18.24
CA LEU A 204 -17.98 36.39 19.64
C LEU A 204 -17.65 37.85 20.02
N ASP A 205 -18.66 38.58 20.48
CA ASP A 205 -18.63 40.05 20.60
C ASP A 205 -17.79 40.61 21.79
N ASN A 206 -16.98 39.80 22.47
CA ASN A 206 -16.18 40.26 23.63
C ASN A 206 -14.71 39.80 23.61
N ALA A 207 -13.82 40.76 23.33
CA ALA A 207 -12.44 40.98 23.81
C ALA A 207 -11.36 39.85 23.78
N THR A 208 -10.22 40.19 23.16
CA THR A 208 -8.83 39.71 23.46
C THR A 208 -8.39 38.28 23.08
N TRP A 209 -8.93 37.71 22.00
CA TRP A 209 -8.54 36.36 21.54
C TRP A 209 -7.40 36.37 20.51
N THR A 210 -6.60 35.30 20.50
CA THR A 210 -5.65 34.98 19.41
C THR A 210 -6.11 33.70 18.72
N VAL A 211 -6.69 33.80 17.53
CA VAL A 211 -7.04 32.62 16.71
C VAL A 211 -5.75 32.12 16.05
N ALA A 212 -5.26 30.95 16.47
CA ALA A 212 -3.97 30.42 16.04
C ALA A 212 -4.06 29.34 14.95
N GLY A 213 -5.26 28.95 14.51
CA GLY A 213 -5.41 27.98 13.42
C GLY A 213 -6.84 27.83 12.93
N VAL A 214 -6.98 27.71 11.61
CA VAL A 214 -8.22 27.34 10.91
C VAL A 214 -7.93 26.06 10.16
N ILE A 215 -8.61 24.96 10.49
CA ILE A 215 -8.56 23.74 9.67
C ILE A 215 -9.75 23.81 8.71
N ALA A 216 -9.50 24.29 7.49
CA ALA A 216 -10.47 24.23 6.41
C ALA A 216 -10.35 22.86 5.72
N CYS A 217 -11.39 22.04 5.82
CA CYS A 217 -11.54 20.85 4.99
C CYS A 217 -11.95 21.26 3.57
N GLY A 218 -11.00 21.43 2.65
CA GLY A 218 -11.26 21.65 1.22
C GLY A 218 -10.27 22.59 0.51
N GLU A 219 -10.22 22.50 -0.81
CA GLU A 219 -9.25 23.21 -1.70
C GLU A 219 -9.57 24.70 -1.96
N SER A 220 -10.43 25.35 -1.17
CA SER A 220 -10.80 26.75 -1.41
C SER A 220 -11.10 27.51 -0.13
N VAL A 221 -10.26 28.50 0.20
CA VAL A 221 -10.60 29.58 1.13
C VAL A 221 -10.88 30.83 0.30
N VAL A 222 -12.16 31.19 0.16
CA VAL A 222 -12.57 32.46 -0.46
C VAL A 222 -12.84 33.46 0.66
N VAL A 223 -11.92 34.39 0.90
CA VAL A 223 -12.14 35.48 1.86
C VAL A 223 -12.94 36.59 1.15
N GLY A 224 -14.19 36.77 1.55
CA GLY A 224 -15.11 37.77 1.00
C GLY A 224 -14.73 39.22 1.38
N ALA A 225 -15.15 40.17 0.56
CA ALA A 225 -14.78 41.59 0.69
C ALA A 225 -15.35 42.29 1.96
N GLU A 226 -16.35 41.72 2.61
CA GLU A 226 -16.93 42.23 3.87
C GLU A 226 -16.08 41.89 5.10
N THR A 227 -15.38 40.75 5.06
CA THR A 227 -14.47 40.25 6.11
C THR A 227 -13.31 41.22 6.41
N MET A 228 -12.95 42.08 5.46
CA MET A 228 -11.82 43.02 5.60
C MET A 228 -12.16 44.33 6.32
N ARG A 229 -13.44 44.68 6.50
CA ARG A 229 -13.81 45.93 7.19
C ARG A 229 -13.70 45.82 8.72
N THR A 230 -13.88 44.62 9.28
CA THR A 230 -13.95 44.38 10.73
C THR A 230 -12.57 44.25 11.38
N ILE A 231 -11.53 43.88 10.62
CA ILE A 231 -10.13 43.78 11.09
C ILE A 231 -9.53 45.15 11.46
N LYS A 232 -10.17 46.26 11.06
CA LYS A 232 -9.76 47.63 11.42
C LYS A 232 -9.69 47.91 12.93
N GLY A 233 -10.29 47.06 13.78
CA GLY A 233 -10.36 47.28 15.22
C GLY A 233 -9.25 46.66 16.07
N ILE A 234 -8.36 45.82 15.51
CA ILE A 234 -7.37 45.09 16.32
C ILE A 234 -6.10 45.94 16.50
N PRO A 235 -5.81 46.47 17.71
CA PRO A 235 -4.61 47.24 17.94
C PRO A 235 -3.46 46.28 18.23
N SER A 236 -2.64 45.97 17.21
CA SER A 236 -1.28 45.46 17.44
C SER A 236 -0.29 46.55 17.06
N LYS A 237 0.63 46.89 17.97
CA LYS A 237 1.60 47.99 17.77
C LYS A 237 2.50 47.80 16.54
N ASP A 238 2.59 46.59 15.97
CA ASP A 238 3.56 46.26 14.91
C ASP A 238 3.00 45.58 13.64
N GLY A 239 1.70 45.25 13.54
CA GLY A 239 1.08 44.72 12.30
C GLY A 239 1.58 43.36 11.77
N ARG A 240 2.60 42.77 12.38
CA ARG A 240 3.22 41.47 12.01
C ARG A 240 2.31 40.24 12.14
N PRO A 241 1.38 40.13 13.13
CA PRO A 241 0.53 38.94 13.26
C PRO A 241 -0.48 38.81 12.12
N VAL A 242 -1.04 39.95 11.68
CA VAL A 242 -1.99 40.01 10.56
C VAL A 242 -1.29 39.70 9.23
N PHE A 243 -0.03 40.16 9.08
CA PHE A 243 0.82 39.84 7.93
C PHE A 243 1.14 38.33 7.85
N ALA A 244 1.50 37.71 8.98
CA ALA A 244 1.80 36.28 9.05
C ALA A 244 0.57 35.41 8.77
N ALA A 245 -0.61 35.78 9.28
CA ALA A 245 -1.85 35.07 9.01
C ALA A 245 -2.29 35.19 7.54
N LEU A 246 -2.17 36.37 6.92
CA LEU A 246 -2.47 36.57 5.50
C LEU A 246 -1.48 35.84 4.58
N LEU A 247 -0.19 35.85 4.92
CA LEU A 247 0.84 35.13 4.16
C LEU A 247 0.67 33.61 4.33
N ALA A 248 0.40 33.13 5.53
CA ALA A 248 0.08 31.72 5.79
C ALA A 248 -1.18 31.28 5.05
N ALA A 249 -2.23 32.10 5.00
CA ALA A 249 -3.42 31.84 4.19
C ALA A 249 -3.11 31.82 2.69
N CYS A 250 -2.26 32.72 2.19
CA CYS A 250 -1.81 32.72 0.78
C CYS A 250 -0.91 31.54 0.43
N LEU A 251 -0.16 30.99 1.39
CA LEU A 251 0.73 29.83 1.23
C LEU A 251 0.06 28.48 1.56
N ALA A 252 -1.09 28.50 2.25
CA ALA A 252 -1.86 27.31 2.66
C ALA A 252 -2.91 26.88 1.62
N VAL A 253 -3.23 27.73 0.64
CA VAL A 253 -3.97 27.31 -0.55
C VAL A 253 -3.02 26.45 -1.40
N GLY A 254 -3.32 25.16 -1.51
CA GLY A 254 -2.37 24.11 -1.91
C GLY A 254 -1.64 24.32 -3.24
N ASP A 255 -0.41 23.78 -3.28
CA ASP A 255 0.39 23.26 -4.42
C ASP A 255 0.38 24.02 -5.79
N SER A 256 -0.12 25.26 -5.88
CA SER A 256 -0.04 26.11 -7.07
C SER A 256 0.48 27.52 -6.73
N PRO A 257 1.44 28.06 -7.50
CA PRO A 257 1.99 29.42 -7.34
C PRO A 257 1.06 30.52 -7.84
N ASP A 258 -0.13 30.17 -8.35
CA ASP A 258 -1.14 31.15 -8.71
C ASP A 258 -1.74 31.73 -7.42
N ILE A 259 -0.94 32.54 -6.74
CA ILE A 259 -1.41 33.48 -5.74
C ILE A 259 -2.40 34.35 -6.49
N ASN A 260 -3.68 34.09 -6.23
CA ASN A 260 -4.76 34.84 -6.82
C ASN A 260 -4.69 36.27 -6.25
N LEU A 261 -3.97 37.16 -6.94
CA LEU A 261 -3.81 38.57 -6.55
C LEU A 261 -5.16 39.30 -6.43
N SER A 262 -6.25 38.71 -6.94
CA SER A 262 -7.60 39.21 -6.69
C SER A 262 -8.06 39.03 -5.23
N ALA A 263 -7.54 38.03 -4.51
CA ALA A 263 -7.81 37.76 -3.09
C ALA A 263 -7.26 38.84 -2.14
N ILE A 264 -6.25 39.61 -2.57
CA ILE A 264 -5.64 40.70 -1.77
C ILE A 264 -6.13 42.10 -2.19
N LYS A 265 -7.13 42.22 -3.07
CA LYS A 265 -7.66 43.53 -3.53
C LYS A 265 -8.11 44.44 -2.37
N GLY A 266 -8.57 43.86 -1.26
CA GLY A 266 -9.04 44.57 -0.06
C GLY A 266 -7.95 44.97 0.95
N ALA A 267 -6.70 44.52 0.79
CA ALA A 267 -5.63 44.76 1.77
C ALA A 267 -5.10 46.21 1.74
N PRO A 268 -4.51 46.72 2.84
CA PRO A 268 -3.83 48.01 2.87
C PRO A 268 -2.75 48.12 1.77
N LYS A 269 -2.57 49.31 1.19
CA LYS A 269 -1.65 49.53 0.04
C LYS A 269 -0.23 49.01 0.30
N ARG A 270 0.33 49.24 1.49
CA ARG A 270 1.66 48.74 1.89
C ARG A 270 1.77 47.21 1.91
N LEU A 271 0.71 46.52 2.33
CA LEU A 271 0.63 45.04 2.32
C LEU A 271 0.54 44.50 0.89
N ARG A 272 -0.24 45.17 0.02
CA ARG A 272 -0.30 44.85 -1.41
C ARG A 272 1.03 45.10 -2.11
N GLU A 273 1.76 46.15 -1.73
CA GLU A 273 3.07 46.47 -2.30
C GLU A 273 4.14 45.49 -1.83
N ALA A 274 4.20 45.13 -0.54
CA ALA A 274 5.14 44.12 -0.02
C ALA A 274 4.85 42.70 -0.54
N ALA A 275 3.57 42.30 -0.63
CA ALA A 275 3.18 41.03 -1.23
C ALA A 275 3.49 41.02 -2.74
N LYS A 276 3.26 42.14 -3.44
CA LYS A 276 3.70 42.28 -4.84
C LYS A 276 5.22 42.21 -4.97
N GLU A 277 6.00 42.85 -4.10
CA GLU A 277 7.46 42.76 -4.11
C GLU A 277 7.95 41.33 -3.87
N GLN A 278 7.38 40.60 -2.92
CA GLN A 278 7.74 39.18 -2.69
C GLN A 278 7.28 38.26 -3.83
N VAL A 279 6.10 38.50 -4.41
CA VAL A 279 5.60 37.76 -5.58
C VAL A 279 6.41 38.07 -6.84
N LEU A 280 6.83 39.33 -7.03
CA LEU A 280 7.71 39.74 -8.13
C LEU A 280 9.13 39.19 -7.92
N ALA A 281 9.66 39.23 -6.70
CA ALA A 281 10.94 38.62 -6.34
C ALA A 281 10.93 37.08 -6.46
N GLY A 282 9.78 36.44 -6.25
CA GLY A 282 9.57 35.00 -6.49
C GLY A 282 9.31 34.64 -7.96
N ARG A 283 8.74 35.56 -8.76
CA ARG A 283 8.53 35.40 -10.21
C ARG A 283 9.82 35.50 -11.02
N ASP A 284 10.81 36.22 -10.51
CA ASP A 284 12.12 36.38 -11.16
C ASP A 284 13.10 35.24 -10.88
N ARG A 285 12.80 34.33 -9.93
CA ARG A 285 13.58 33.10 -9.75
C ARG A 285 13.04 32.01 -10.65
N GLN A 286 13.81 31.63 -11.67
CA GLN A 286 13.51 30.41 -12.40
C GLN A 286 13.47 29.24 -11.40
N PRO A 287 12.48 28.32 -11.53
CA PRO A 287 12.48 27.10 -10.73
C PRO A 287 13.79 26.35 -10.98
N PRO A 288 14.38 25.72 -9.95
CA PRO A 288 15.65 25.03 -10.11
C PRO A 288 15.52 23.91 -11.15
N GLY A 289 16.56 23.68 -11.93
CA GLY A 289 16.66 22.52 -12.81
C GLY A 289 16.65 21.25 -11.97
N VAL A 290 15.77 20.31 -12.26
CA VAL A 290 15.69 19.02 -11.55
C VAL A 290 15.74 17.90 -12.57
N ALA A 291 16.55 16.89 -12.31
CA ALA A 291 16.58 15.66 -13.10
C ALA A 291 16.31 14.44 -12.21
N VAL A 292 15.59 13.46 -12.74
CA VAL A 292 15.41 12.13 -12.15
C VAL A 292 16.21 11.14 -12.99
N VAL A 293 17.15 10.44 -12.36
CA VAL A 293 18.00 9.43 -12.98
C VAL A 293 17.53 8.05 -12.52
N VAL A 294 17.04 7.24 -13.46
CA VAL A 294 16.58 5.87 -13.22
C VAL A 294 17.56 4.89 -13.83
N THR A 295 18.25 4.10 -13.01
CA THR A 295 19.12 3.03 -13.50
C THR A 295 18.32 1.76 -13.69
N VAL A 296 18.49 1.10 -14.84
CA VAL A 296 17.70 -0.06 -15.22
C VAL A 296 18.61 -1.20 -15.65
N HIS A 297 18.37 -2.39 -15.08
CA HIS A 297 18.95 -3.64 -15.56
C HIS A 297 17.91 -4.76 -15.44
N ASN A 298 17.29 -5.13 -16.56
CA ASN A 298 16.24 -6.14 -16.63
C ASN A 298 15.02 -5.81 -15.74
N ALA A 299 14.55 -6.74 -14.89
CA ALA A 299 13.41 -6.55 -13.98
C ALA A 299 12.14 -5.95 -14.64
N ARG A 300 11.75 -6.49 -15.79
CA ARG A 300 10.68 -6.03 -16.69
C ARG A 300 9.45 -5.43 -15.98
N ARG A 301 8.84 -6.18 -15.04
CA ARG A 301 7.66 -5.73 -14.28
C ARG A 301 7.93 -4.54 -13.36
N ALA A 302 9.02 -4.60 -12.59
CA ALA A 302 9.39 -3.52 -11.66
C ALA A 302 9.67 -2.22 -12.43
N VAL A 303 10.44 -2.29 -13.53
CA VAL A 303 10.71 -1.15 -14.41
C VAL A 303 9.41 -0.54 -14.92
N ARG A 304 8.43 -1.35 -15.36
CA ARG A 304 7.16 -0.81 -15.84
C ARG A 304 6.42 -0.04 -14.77
N PHE A 305 6.33 -0.61 -13.56
CA PHE A 305 5.66 0.02 -12.43
C PHE A 305 6.33 1.34 -12.04
N CYS A 306 7.67 1.38 -12.00
CA CYS A 306 8.44 2.59 -11.74
C CYS A 306 8.15 3.67 -12.79
N LEU A 307 8.31 3.35 -14.08
CA LEU A 307 8.12 4.33 -15.15
C LEU A 307 6.66 4.80 -15.27
N GLU A 308 5.66 3.92 -15.11
CA GLU A 308 4.24 4.33 -15.12
C GLU A 308 3.91 5.21 -13.90
N SER A 309 4.50 4.94 -12.73
CA SER A 309 4.33 5.79 -11.55
C SER A 309 5.02 7.16 -11.72
N LEU A 310 6.18 7.21 -12.38
CA LEU A 310 6.85 8.47 -12.72
C LEU A 310 5.96 9.34 -13.61
N ALA A 311 5.40 8.74 -14.67
CA ALA A 311 4.47 9.42 -15.57
C ALA A 311 3.22 9.95 -14.84
N ALA A 312 2.69 9.19 -13.87
CA ALA A 312 1.47 9.56 -13.15
C ALA A 312 1.68 10.59 -12.03
N CYS A 313 2.78 10.51 -11.28
CA CYS A 313 2.94 11.20 -10.00
C CYS A 313 3.99 12.33 -10.00
N THR A 314 4.82 12.43 -11.04
CA THR A 314 5.97 13.37 -11.05
C THR A 314 5.65 14.72 -11.70
N PHE A 315 4.76 14.73 -12.71
CA PHE A 315 4.55 15.90 -13.57
C PHE A 315 3.42 16.85 -13.10
N GLY A 316 3.25 17.00 -11.78
CA GLY A 316 2.29 17.93 -11.16
C GLY A 316 3.00 19.09 -10.45
N GLY A 317 2.54 20.33 -10.67
CA GLY A 317 3.07 21.54 -10.04
C GLY A 317 4.00 22.39 -10.94
N GLN A 318 4.88 23.21 -10.35
CA GLN A 318 5.81 24.10 -11.08
C GLN A 318 7.07 23.41 -11.61
N LEU A 319 7.42 22.22 -11.10
CA LEU A 319 8.61 21.51 -11.55
C LEU A 319 8.33 20.79 -12.87
N LYS A 320 9.27 20.92 -13.81
CA LYS A 320 9.31 20.12 -15.05
C LYS A 320 10.62 19.34 -15.05
N PRO A 321 10.71 18.25 -14.27
CA PRO A 321 11.96 17.53 -14.17
C PRO A 321 12.28 16.81 -15.49
N GLU A 322 13.56 16.77 -15.84
CA GLU A 322 14.04 15.83 -16.85
C GLU A 322 14.03 14.41 -16.27
N VAL A 323 13.65 13.41 -17.05
CA VAL A 323 13.84 12.01 -16.69
C VAL A 323 14.88 11.40 -17.60
N ILE A 324 15.92 10.84 -16.99
CA ILE A 324 17.04 10.18 -17.65
C ILE A 324 17.03 8.71 -17.22
N ILE A 325 16.79 7.82 -18.17
CA ILE A 325 16.86 6.37 -17.95
C ILE A 325 18.23 5.90 -18.41
N VAL A 326 19.00 5.32 -17.49
CA VAL A 326 20.28 4.68 -17.78
C VAL A 326 20.06 3.17 -17.85
N ASP A 327 19.92 2.64 -19.07
CA ASP A 327 19.84 1.21 -19.33
C ASP A 327 21.24 0.58 -19.30
N ASP A 328 21.47 -0.22 -18.27
CA ASP A 328 22.72 -0.91 -18.01
C ASP A 328 22.72 -2.31 -18.62
N GLN A 329 22.67 -2.39 -19.95
CA GLN A 329 22.70 -3.64 -20.71
C GLN A 329 21.50 -4.58 -20.39
N SER A 330 20.27 -4.06 -20.44
CA SER A 330 19.08 -4.91 -20.36
C SER A 330 18.89 -5.75 -21.62
N ARG A 331 18.12 -6.84 -21.51
CA ARG A 331 17.69 -7.62 -22.67
C ARG A 331 16.84 -6.79 -23.65
N PRO A 332 16.80 -7.15 -24.95
CA PRO A 332 16.03 -6.43 -25.95
C PRO A 332 14.55 -6.22 -25.59
N ASP A 333 13.92 -7.21 -24.96
CA ASP A 333 12.52 -7.12 -24.57
C ASP A 333 12.25 -5.97 -23.57
N VAL A 334 13.18 -5.73 -22.66
CA VAL A 334 13.13 -4.65 -21.67
C VAL A 334 13.49 -3.32 -22.30
N GLN A 335 14.47 -3.30 -23.23
CA GLN A 335 14.81 -2.09 -24.00
C GLN A 335 13.62 -1.57 -24.81
N ASP A 336 12.90 -2.46 -25.50
CA ASP A 336 11.69 -2.12 -26.24
C ASP A 336 10.60 -1.55 -25.32
N GLN A 337 10.50 -2.06 -24.09
CA GLN A 337 9.56 -1.55 -23.10
C GLN A 337 9.95 -0.15 -22.63
N ILE A 338 11.24 0.09 -22.34
CA ILE A 338 11.76 1.40 -21.97
C ILE A 338 11.42 2.41 -23.07
N ASP A 339 11.72 2.10 -24.33
CA ASP A 339 11.47 3.01 -25.46
C ASP A 339 9.97 3.33 -25.63
N ARG A 340 9.10 2.31 -25.51
CA ARG A 340 7.64 2.51 -25.61
C ARG A 340 7.10 3.44 -24.54
N ILE A 341 7.64 3.41 -23.33
CA ILE A 341 7.19 4.25 -22.22
C ILE A 341 7.86 5.63 -22.27
N ALA A 342 9.18 5.68 -22.49
CA ALA A 342 9.96 6.92 -22.52
C ALA A 342 9.61 7.83 -23.71
N GLY A 343 9.40 7.25 -24.89
CA GLY A 343 9.20 7.98 -26.15
C GLY A 343 8.06 9.02 -26.09
N PRO A 344 6.82 8.64 -25.71
CA PRO A 344 5.70 9.57 -25.58
C PRO A 344 5.94 10.74 -24.59
N HIS A 345 6.83 10.57 -23.61
CA HIS A 345 7.15 11.59 -22.62
C HIS A 345 8.41 12.40 -22.96
N GLY A 346 9.13 12.05 -24.04
CA GLY A 346 10.36 12.73 -24.42
C GLY A 346 11.50 12.53 -23.41
N TRP A 347 11.51 11.41 -22.68
CA TRP A 347 12.56 11.12 -21.70
C TRP A 347 13.87 10.72 -22.38
N THR A 348 14.99 11.08 -21.75
CA THR A 348 16.33 10.75 -22.24
C THR A 348 16.65 9.30 -21.90
N VAL A 349 17.07 8.50 -22.88
CA VAL A 349 17.52 7.11 -22.66
C VAL A 349 19.00 6.99 -23.00
N VAL A 350 19.80 6.65 -22.00
CA VAL A 350 21.24 6.39 -22.10
C VAL A 350 21.46 4.89 -22.01
N ARG A 351 22.14 4.29 -23.01
CA ARG A 351 22.42 2.85 -23.04
C ARG A 351 23.90 2.57 -22.87
N ASN A 352 24.24 1.80 -21.84
CA ASN A 352 25.59 1.30 -21.68
C ASN A 352 25.83 0.13 -22.64
N LYS A 353 26.99 0.12 -23.30
CA LYS A 353 27.38 -0.97 -24.21
C LYS A 353 27.78 -2.25 -23.46
N GLU A 354 28.30 -2.07 -22.26
CA GLU A 354 28.70 -3.13 -21.33
C GLU A 354 28.01 -2.90 -19.99
N ARG A 355 27.89 -3.96 -19.18
CA ARG A 355 27.31 -3.85 -17.84
C ARG A 355 28.27 -3.09 -16.93
N LEU A 356 27.88 -1.88 -16.53
CA LEU A 356 28.64 -1.00 -15.64
C LEU A 356 28.24 -1.17 -14.17
N HIS A 357 27.14 -1.88 -13.90
CA HIS A 357 26.56 -2.07 -12.58
C HIS A 357 26.03 -0.74 -12.01
N TYR A 358 25.35 -0.79 -10.87
CA TYR A 358 24.50 0.32 -10.39
C TYR A 358 25.28 1.63 -10.21
N THR A 359 26.38 1.61 -9.44
CA THR A 359 27.11 2.83 -9.04
C THR A 359 27.63 3.63 -10.23
N ARG A 360 28.27 2.96 -11.21
CA ARG A 360 28.79 3.62 -12.41
C ARG A 360 27.67 4.08 -13.33
N SER A 361 26.57 3.33 -13.42
CA SER A 361 25.39 3.72 -14.20
C SER A 361 24.70 4.95 -13.59
N ALA A 362 24.56 4.99 -12.27
CA ALA A 362 24.01 6.13 -11.54
C ALA A 362 24.88 7.37 -11.74
N GLN A 363 26.21 7.23 -11.62
CA GLN A 363 27.15 8.30 -11.89
C GLN A 363 27.06 8.80 -13.35
N ALA A 364 26.99 7.90 -14.33
CA ALA A 364 26.83 8.29 -15.74
C ALA A 364 25.55 9.11 -15.96
N GLY A 365 24.45 8.73 -15.31
CA GLY A 365 23.20 9.49 -15.34
C GLY A 365 23.29 10.86 -14.67
N ILE A 366 23.96 10.96 -13.51
CA ILE A 366 24.22 12.25 -12.85
C ILE A 366 25.01 13.18 -13.78
N GLU A 367 26.09 12.68 -14.40
CA GLU A 367 26.91 13.49 -15.29
C GLU A 367 26.15 13.99 -16.54
N VAL A 368 25.16 13.23 -17.01
CA VAL A 368 24.24 13.70 -18.08
C VAL A 368 23.33 14.79 -17.55
N ALA A 369 22.68 14.58 -16.40
CA ALA A 369 21.80 15.56 -15.75
C ALA A 369 22.50 16.90 -15.51
N LEU A 370 23.74 16.87 -14.98
CA LEU A 370 24.51 18.08 -14.70
C LEU A 370 24.91 18.83 -15.97
N ARG A 371 25.27 18.12 -17.03
CA ARG A 371 25.53 18.71 -18.36
C ARG A 371 24.29 19.36 -18.97
N HIS A 372 23.10 18.84 -18.66
CA HIS A 372 21.82 19.44 -19.07
C HIS A 372 21.38 20.61 -18.17
N GLY A 373 22.17 20.97 -17.15
CA GLY A 373 21.90 22.14 -16.30
C GLY A 373 21.06 21.83 -15.06
N ALA A 374 20.92 20.57 -14.63
CA ALA A 374 20.19 20.25 -13.41
C ALA A 374 20.88 20.82 -12.15
N ASP A 375 20.17 21.58 -11.32
CA ASP A 375 20.62 22.04 -10.00
C ASP A 375 20.47 20.94 -8.94
N TRP A 376 19.50 20.03 -9.16
CA TRP A 376 19.23 18.88 -8.32
C TRP A 376 19.11 17.61 -9.16
N VAL A 377 19.73 16.53 -8.71
CA VAL A 377 19.64 15.21 -9.35
C VAL A 377 19.05 14.22 -8.35
N CYS A 378 17.93 13.60 -8.70
CA CYS A 378 17.33 12.53 -7.93
C CYS A 378 17.72 11.19 -8.53
N LEU A 379 18.53 10.40 -7.82
CA LEU A 379 18.70 8.99 -8.11
C LEU A 379 17.45 8.24 -7.67
N LEU A 380 16.93 7.38 -8.53
CA LEU A 380 15.75 6.56 -8.26
C LEU A 380 15.97 5.13 -8.79
N ASN A 381 15.80 4.13 -7.93
CA ASN A 381 15.86 2.73 -8.37
C ASN A 381 14.65 2.36 -9.22
N SER A 382 14.86 1.44 -10.18
CA SER A 382 13.81 0.94 -11.06
C SER A 382 12.77 0.04 -10.40
N ASP A 383 12.93 -0.30 -9.11
CA ASP A 383 12.01 -1.12 -8.31
C ASP A 383 11.21 -0.31 -7.28
N THR A 384 10.97 0.95 -7.61
CA THR A 384 10.18 1.89 -6.82
C THR A 384 8.83 2.18 -7.45
N VAL A 385 7.87 2.61 -6.64
CA VAL A 385 6.62 3.25 -7.07
C VAL A 385 6.57 4.62 -6.40
N VAL A 386 6.70 5.68 -7.20
CA VAL A 386 6.68 7.05 -6.68
C VAL A 386 5.26 7.53 -6.41
N SER A 387 5.13 8.50 -5.51
CA SER A 387 3.85 8.96 -4.98
C SER A 387 3.62 10.45 -5.24
N ASP A 388 2.40 10.95 -5.03
CA ASP A 388 2.09 12.35 -5.31
C ASP A 388 3.01 13.34 -4.62
N GLY A 389 3.53 14.30 -5.39
CA GLY A 389 4.34 15.40 -4.87
C GLY A 389 5.67 14.96 -4.25
N TRP A 390 6.07 13.70 -4.42
CA TRP A 390 7.27 13.12 -3.82
C TRP A 390 8.52 13.98 -4.09
N LEU A 391 8.76 14.30 -5.36
CA LEU A 391 9.97 15.00 -5.81
C LEU A 391 9.95 16.47 -5.38
N TRP A 392 8.85 17.18 -5.61
CA TRP A 392 8.74 18.58 -5.21
C TRP A 392 8.91 18.77 -3.69
N ARG A 393 8.31 17.90 -2.87
CA ARG A 393 8.47 17.99 -1.41
C ARG A 393 9.92 17.79 -0.99
N MET A 394 10.66 16.88 -1.64
CA MET A 394 12.08 16.71 -1.40
C MET A 394 12.90 17.93 -1.85
N VAL A 395 12.64 18.46 -3.04
CA VAL A 395 13.31 19.67 -3.56
C VAL A 395 13.06 20.86 -2.63
N ARG A 396 11.81 21.08 -2.21
CA ARG A 396 11.45 22.16 -1.28
C ARG A 396 12.24 22.05 0.03
N VAL A 397 12.38 20.85 0.61
CA VAL A 397 13.22 20.63 1.80
C VAL A 397 14.68 20.99 1.54
N GLY A 398 15.21 20.63 0.38
CA GLY A 398 16.57 21.00 -0.03
C GLY A 398 16.80 22.51 -0.16
N LEU A 399 15.75 23.28 -0.45
CA LEU A 399 15.80 24.74 -0.56
C LEU A 399 15.68 25.49 0.78
N GLU A 400 15.38 24.80 1.89
CA GLU A 400 15.16 25.43 3.21
C GLU A 400 16.47 25.85 3.92
N ASP A 401 17.59 25.19 3.63
CA ASP A 401 18.91 25.47 4.22
C ASP A 401 20.01 25.10 3.22
N ASP A 402 20.91 26.05 2.93
CA ASP A 402 21.98 25.85 1.95
C ASP A 402 22.97 24.74 2.29
N ARG A 403 23.02 24.33 3.56
CA ARG A 403 23.83 23.18 3.99
C ARG A 403 23.21 21.85 3.62
N ILE A 404 21.93 21.80 3.21
CA ILE A 404 21.27 20.56 2.81
C ILE A 404 21.77 20.16 1.42
N GLY A 405 22.67 19.17 1.40
CA GLY A 405 23.20 18.62 0.15
C GLY A 405 22.50 17.34 -0.31
N LEU A 406 21.85 16.62 0.62
CA LEU A 406 21.20 15.34 0.36
C LEU A 406 19.81 15.28 1.01
N VAL A 407 18.81 14.79 0.28
CA VAL A 407 17.43 14.60 0.79
C VAL A 407 16.92 13.20 0.44
N GLY A 408 16.29 12.53 1.40
CA GLY A 408 15.62 11.23 1.19
C GLY A 408 14.15 11.26 1.62
N PRO A 409 13.26 10.43 1.04
CA PRO A 409 11.86 10.33 1.46
C PRO A 409 11.66 9.25 2.54
N LEU A 410 10.46 9.21 3.12
CA LEU A 410 9.95 8.03 3.84
C LEU A 410 9.63 6.89 2.85
N SER A 411 9.60 5.65 3.33
CA SER A 411 9.29 4.47 2.51
C SER A 411 8.66 3.33 3.31
N ASN A 412 8.18 2.26 2.66
CA ASN A 412 7.79 1.00 3.32
C ASN A 412 8.99 0.14 3.69
N ASP A 413 10.10 0.24 2.96
CA ASP A 413 11.29 -0.59 3.16
C ASP A 413 12.58 0.22 2.98
N ALA A 414 12.90 0.97 4.04
CA ALA A 414 14.09 1.77 4.18
C ALA A 414 14.75 1.56 5.54
N VAL A 415 16.06 1.32 5.55
CA VAL A 415 16.84 1.04 6.77
C VAL A 415 16.59 2.07 7.88
N SER A 416 16.57 3.35 7.51
CA SER A 416 16.46 4.49 8.43
C SER A 416 15.21 5.34 8.24
N ALA A 417 14.30 4.98 7.32
CA ALA A 417 13.16 5.82 6.91
C ALA A 417 11.86 5.03 6.64
N SER A 418 11.75 3.80 7.17
CA SER A 418 10.54 2.99 7.04
C SER A 418 9.37 3.52 7.87
N VAL A 419 8.17 3.54 7.30
CA VAL A 419 6.87 3.73 7.96
C VAL A 419 5.96 2.55 7.60
N ARG A 420 5.19 2.05 8.57
CA ARG A 420 4.25 0.94 8.36
C ARG A 420 2.82 1.47 8.32
N ILE A 421 2.28 1.65 7.11
CA ILE A 421 0.88 2.05 6.92
C ILE A 421 0.08 0.87 6.39
N LYS A 422 -1.02 0.54 7.06
CA LYS A 422 -1.97 -0.47 6.63
C LYS A 422 -3.03 0.16 5.72
N GLY A 423 -3.48 -0.57 4.69
CA GLY A 423 -4.72 -0.20 3.98
C GLY A 423 -4.67 1.03 3.09
N ALA A 424 -3.49 1.45 2.63
CA ALA A 424 -3.34 2.62 1.76
C ALA A 424 -2.33 2.35 0.65
N ASP A 425 -2.65 2.81 -0.56
CA ASP A 425 -1.70 2.87 -1.68
C ASP A 425 -0.59 3.92 -1.42
N PRO A 426 0.54 3.88 -2.16
CA PRO A 426 1.66 4.78 -1.94
C PRO A 426 1.32 6.28 -1.97
N SER A 427 0.39 6.71 -2.83
CA SER A 427 -0.01 8.12 -2.92
C SER A 427 -0.91 8.54 -1.77
N SER A 428 -1.80 7.65 -1.32
CA SER A 428 -2.58 7.88 -0.09
C SER A 428 -1.69 7.95 1.14
N VAL A 429 -0.67 7.10 1.24
CA VAL A 429 0.37 7.21 2.26
C VAL A 429 1.02 8.60 2.21
N ALA A 430 1.54 9.01 1.06
CA ALA A 430 2.22 10.29 0.88
C ALA A 430 1.38 11.50 1.33
N ARG A 431 0.10 11.53 0.96
CA ARG A 431 -0.82 12.60 1.36
C ARG A 431 -1.05 12.64 2.86
N ARG A 432 -1.29 11.47 3.48
CA ARG A 432 -1.48 11.40 4.93
C ARG A 432 -0.20 11.80 5.68
N LEU A 433 0.97 11.41 5.19
CA LEU A 433 2.27 11.85 5.72
C LEU A 433 2.41 13.37 5.61
N ALA A 434 2.06 13.97 4.47
CA ALA A 434 2.17 15.41 4.27
C ALA A 434 1.32 16.24 5.25
N TYR A 435 0.19 15.69 5.69
CA TYR A 435 -0.62 16.30 6.73
C TYR A 435 -0.12 16.02 8.15
N ALA A 436 0.25 14.77 8.43
CA ALA A 436 0.69 14.35 9.76
C ALA A 436 2.07 14.92 10.11
N SER A 437 2.88 15.24 9.10
CA SER A 437 4.23 15.76 9.26
C SER A 437 4.24 17.07 10.04
N ARG A 438 5.15 17.14 11.02
CA ARG A 438 5.48 18.38 11.74
C ARG A 438 6.46 19.27 10.97
N LYS A 439 6.91 18.82 9.80
CA LYS A 439 7.96 19.46 8.97
C LYS A 439 9.21 19.73 9.80
N ARG A 440 9.61 18.76 10.63
CA ARG A 440 10.79 18.87 11.50
C ARG A 440 12.08 18.65 10.75
N ARG A 441 12.02 17.94 9.62
CA ARG A 441 13.13 17.71 8.69
C ARG A 441 14.35 17.11 9.41
N PRO A 442 14.22 15.93 10.04
CA PRO A 442 15.31 15.39 10.85
C PRO A 442 16.53 15.08 9.98
N ASP A 443 17.71 15.41 10.49
CA ASP A 443 18.96 14.96 9.88
C ASP A 443 19.04 13.43 9.95
N ILE A 444 19.51 12.80 8.88
CA ILE A 444 19.66 11.35 8.77
C ILE A 444 21.09 10.97 8.40
N PRO A 445 21.59 9.84 8.93
CA PRO A 445 22.95 9.39 8.66
C PRO A 445 23.10 8.87 7.25
N THR A 446 22.05 8.36 6.61
CA THR A 446 22.08 7.99 5.20
C THR A 446 20.67 8.17 4.66
N PRO A 447 20.43 9.05 3.67
CA PRO A 447 19.24 8.95 2.86
C PRO A 447 19.34 7.66 2.06
N THR A 448 18.29 6.83 2.10
CA THR A 448 18.31 5.48 1.55
C THR A 448 18.56 5.47 0.05
N GLY A 449 19.50 4.63 -0.42
CA GLY A 449 20.01 4.63 -1.79
C GLY A 449 18.99 4.38 -2.90
N PHE A 450 17.79 3.87 -2.60
CA PHE A 450 16.75 3.65 -3.61
C PHE A 450 16.11 4.95 -4.13
N CYS A 451 16.19 6.04 -3.36
CA CYS A 451 15.66 7.35 -3.74
C CYS A 451 16.43 8.45 -3.00
N LEU A 452 17.33 9.12 -3.72
CA LEU A 452 18.24 10.11 -3.16
C LEU A 452 18.28 11.37 -4.03
N LEU A 453 17.88 12.51 -3.46
CA LEU A 453 18.02 13.82 -4.10
C LEU A 453 19.35 14.46 -3.68
N ILE A 454 20.15 14.85 -4.67
CA ILE A 454 21.51 15.38 -4.54
C ILE A 454 21.55 16.80 -5.09
N ARG A 455 22.04 17.75 -4.29
CA ARG A 455 22.32 19.11 -4.75
C ARG A 455 23.56 19.11 -5.63
N ARG A 456 23.54 19.82 -6.77
CA ARG A 456 24.69 20.00 -7.69
C ARG A 456 25.97 20.35 -6.94
N GLU A 457 25.93 21.39 -6.10
CA GLU A 457 27.09 21.87 -5.34
C GLU A 457 27.67 20.79 -4.41
N CYS A 458 26.81 19.93 -3.84
CA CYS A 458 27.25 18.80 -3.03
C CYS A 458 27.99 17.77 -3.89
N TRP A 459 27.43 17.43 -5.06
CA TRP A 459 28.06 16.49 -6.00
C TRP A 459 29.40 17.01 -6.55
N GLU A 460 29.42 18.25 -7.03
CA GLU A 460 30.63 18.86 -7.62
C GLU A 460 31.77 18.99 -6.59
N LYS A 461 31.44 19.18 -5.31
CA LYS A 461 32.41 19.30 -4.22
C LYS A 461 32.87 17.95 -3.67
N HIS A 462 31.95 17.00 -3.50
CA HIS A 462 32.20 15.78 -2.72
C HIS A 462 32.20 14.50 -3.55
N GLY A 463 31.71 14.51 -4.79
CA GLY A 463 31.76 13.36 -5.70
C GLY A 463 33.19 13.03 -6.17
N PRO A 464 33.35 12.03 -7.06
CA PRO A 464 32.38 11.02 -7.48
C PRO A 464 32.22 9.88 -6.47
N PHE A 465 31.32 8.94 -6.74
CA PHE A 465 31.18 7.70 -5.95
C PHE A 465 32.45 6.83 -6.03
N ASP A 466 32.87 6.25 -4.90
CA ASP A 466 34.07 5.42 -4.80
C ASP A 466 33.82 3.96 -5.21
N HIS A 467 33.61 3.75 -6.51
CA HIS A 467 33.41 2.40 -7.06
C HIS A 467 34.61 1.47 -6.79
N GLU A 468 35.84 1.99 -6.67
CA GLU A 468 37.01 1.12 -6.43
C GLU A 468 36.94 0.43 -5.08
N TYR A 469 36.44 1.13 -4.06
CA TYR A 469 36.31 0.58 -2.71
C TYR A 469 35.06 -0.30 -2.55
N TYR A 470 33.91 0.12 -3.08
CA TYR A 470 32.63 -0.59 -2.90
C TYR A 470 32.42 -1.71 -3.94
N GLY A 471 33.01 -1.58 -5.14
CA GLY A 471 32.77 -2.48 -6.26
C GLY A 471 31.28 -2.57 -6.59
N ASP A 472 30.77 -3.80 -6.65
CA ASP A 472 29.34 -4.09 -6.87
C ASP A 472 28.49 -4.02 -5.60
N ALA A 473 29.09 -3.75 -4.44
CA ALA A 473 28.33 -3.58 -3.20
C ALA A 473 27.71 -2.18 -3.13
N TYR A 474 26.56 -2.07 -2.47
CA TYR A 474 25.95 -0.78 -2.14
C TYR A 474 26.80 0.00 -1.11
N GLY A 475 26.45 1.26 -0.84
CA GLY A 475 27.04 2.07 0.23
C GLY A 475 27.83 3.29 -0.24
N GLU A 476 27.89 3.54 -1.54
CA GLU A 476 28.47 4.75 -2.14
C GLU A 476 27.77 6.03 -1.66
N GLU A 477 26.47 5.97 -1.39
CA GLU A 477 25.68 7.09 -0.86
C GLU A 477 26.05 7.39 0.60
N CYS A 478 26.41 6.36 1.36
CA CYS A 478 26.90 6.49 2.73
C CYS A 478 28.27 7.20 2.74
N GLU A 479 29.10 6.95 1.74
CA GLU A 479 30.42 7.57 1.60
C GLU A 479 30.32 9.04 1.15
N LEU A 480 29.45 9.35 0.19
CA LEU A 480 29.11 10.73 -0.18
C LEU A 480 28.59 11.52 1.02
N TRP A 481 27.66 10.93 1.79
CA TRP A 481 27.19 11.51 3.04
C TRP A 481 28.33 11.79 4.03
N ALA A 482 29.22 10.81 4.24
CA ALA A 482 30.30 10.93 5.20
C ALA A 482 31.29 12.06 4.83
N ARG A 483 31.57 12.25 3.53
CA ARG A 483 32.39 13.36 3.03
C ARG A 483 31.69 14.70 3.23
N MET A 484 30.43 14.81 2.85
CA MET A 484 29.65 16.05 2.97
C MET A 484 29.49 16.50 4.43
N VAL A 485 29.16 15.58 5.34
CA VAL A 485 28.85 15.92 6.74
C VAL A 485 30.08 16.36 7.55
N LYS A 486 31.28 15.89 7.17
CA LYS A 486 32.55 16.38 7.75
C LYS A 486 32.77 17.86 7.46
N ASP A 487 32.26 18.34 6.34
CA ASP A 487 32.36 19.74 5.90
C ASP A 487 31.17 20.60 6.37
N GLY A 488 30.36 20.10 7.29
CA GLY A 488 29.23 20.83 7.87
C GLY A 488 27.95 20.79 7.03
N GLY A 489 27.92 20.01 5.95
CA GLY A 489 26.70 19.74 5.19
C GLY A 489 25.73 18.83 5.94
N ARG A 490 24.49 18.78 5.45
CA ARG A 490 23.35 18.10 6.06
C ARG A 490 22.68 17.16 5.07
N ALA A 491 22.32 15.99 5.57
CA ALA A 491 21.43 15.05 4.89
C ALA A 491 20.13 14.97 5.68
N VAL A 492 19.00 15.16 4.99
CA VAL A 492 17.71 15.41 5.65
C VAL A 492 16.64 14.46 5.14
N LEU A 493 15.79 14.01 6.05
CA LEU A 493 14.56 13.29 5.71
C LEU A 493 13.44 14.28 5.37
N ALA A 494 12.89 14.15 4.17
CA ALA A 494 11.61 14.76 3.83
C ALA A 494 10.47 13.97 4.48
N ASP A 495 10.16 14.31 5.73
CA ASP A 495 9.13 13.67 6.58
C ASP A 495 7.67 13.85 6.06
N ASP A 496 7.49 14.53 4.92
CA ASP A 496 6.23 14.64 4.16
C ASP A 496 6.31 14.11 2.72
N ALA A 497 7.41 13.45 2.33
CA ALA A 497 7.56 12.76 1.05
C ALA A 497 7.60 11.24 1.26
N TYR A 498 7.07 10.50 0.28
CA TYR A 498 7.04 9.04 0.33
C TYR A 498 7.36 8.41 -1.01
N VAL A 499 8.10 7.31 -1.00
CA VAL A 499 8.33 6.47 -2.18
C VAL A 499 8.23 5.02 -1.74
N TRP A 500 7.38 4.24 -2.41
CA TRP A 500 7.27 2.81 -2.13
C TRP A 500 8.40 2.08 -2.84
N HIS A 501 9.01 1.12 -2.16
CA HIS A 501 10.18 0.37 -2.61
C HIS A 501 9.88 -1.13 -2.52
N GLN A 502 10.03 -1.84 -3.63
CA GLN A 502 9.81 -3.29 -3.69
C GLN A 502 10.96 -4.06 -3.05
N GLY A 503 12.19 -3.60 -3.27
CA GLY A 503 13.43 -4.24 -2.83
C GLY A 503 13.89 -5.39 -3.75
N HIS A 504 15.19 -5.42 -4.03
CA HIS A 504 15.95 -6.52 -4.63
C HIS A 504 15.48 -7.06 -6.00
N ALA A 505 14.77 -6.27 -6.82
CA ALA A 505 14.21 -6.77 -8.08
C ALA A 505 15.28 -7.15 -9.13
N SER A 506 16.43 -6.46 -9.16
CA SER A 506 17.47 -6.65 -10.19
C SER A 506 18.46 -7.77 -9.89
N TYR A 507 18.63 -8.15 -8.62
CA TYR A 507 19.60 -9.18 -8.18
C TYR A 507 18.92 -10.41 -7.53
N GLY A 508 17.61 -10.34 -7.25
CA GLY A 508 16.90 -11.33 -6.45
C GLY A 508 17.24 -11.20 -4.95
N ALA A 509 16.34 -11.66 -4.08
CA ALA A 509 16.45 -11.46 -2.63
C ALA A 509 17.74 -12.03 -2.02
N ALA A 510 18.19 -13.21 -2.46
CA ALA A 510 19.36 -13.88 -1.90
C ALA A 510 20.68 -13.17 -2.24
N ALA A 511 20.91 -12.84 -3.51
CA ALA A 511 22.12 -12.12 -3.91
C ALA A 511 22.09 -10.67 -3.44
N GLY A 512 20.90 -10.04 -3.43
CA GLY A 512 20.68 -8.72 -2.88
C GLY A 512 21.10 -8.61 -1.41
N PHE A 513 20.70 -9.58 -0.57
CA PHE A 513 21.09 -9.61 0.85
C PHE A 513 22.61 -9.74 1.04
N VAL A 514 23.29 -10.53 0.21
CA VAL A 514 24.75 -10.68 0.26
C VAL A 514 25.45 -9.35 -0.05
N LEU A 515 24.98 -8.63 -1.08
CA LEU A 515 25.52 -7.32 -1.45
C LEU A 515 25.26 -6.28 -0.37
N GLU A 516 24.07 -6.26 0.25
CA GLU A 516 23.75 -5.36 1.36
C GLU A 516 24.59 -5.64 2.61
N LYS A 517 24.81 -6.91 2.95
CA LYS A 517 25.68 -7.26 4.08
C LYS A 517 27.11 -6.80 3.82
N LYS A 518 27.64 -7.06 2.62
CA LYS A 518 28.97 -6.59 2.22
C LYS A 518 29.06 -5.06 2.26
N ALA A 519 28.05 -4.36 1.76
CA ALA A 519 27.93 -2.91 1.83
C ALA A 519 28.00 -2.41 3.27
N HIS A 520 27.21 -3.00 4.16
CA HIS A 520 27.19 -2.67 5.58
C HIS A 520 28.57 -2.82 6.21
N ASP A 521 29.25 -3.94 5.98
CA ASP A 521 30.58 -4.20 6.52
C ASP A 521 31.62 -3.19 6.01
N LEU A 522 31.58 -2.84 4.72
CA LEU A 522 32.48 -1.86 4.10
C LEU A 522 32.26 -0.44 4.65
N VAL A 523 31.00 -0.01 4.78
CA VAL A 523 30.62 1.27 5.38
C VAL A 523 31.04 1.32 6.85
N GLN A 524 30.78 0.24 7.61
CA GLN A 524 31.17 0.15 9.01
C GLN A 524 32.70 0.24 9.15
N ALA A 525 33.47 -0.44 8.32
CA ALA A 525 34.93 -0.39 8.35
C ALA A 525 35.48 1.03 8.09
N ARG A 526 34.92 1.76 7.11
CA ARG A 526 35.42 3.09 6.69
C ARG A 526 34.91 4.23 7.57
N HIS A 527 33.71 4.12 8.14
CA HIS A 527 33.00 5.23 8.78
C HIS A 527 32.50 4.95 10.20
N ASN A 528 32.98 3.88 10.86
CA ASN A 528 32.57 3.46 12.22
C ASN A 528 32.50 4.61 13.22
N THR A 529 33.54 5.43 13.29
CA THR A 529 33.66 6.52 14.28
C THR A 529 32.57 7.57 14.05
N LEU A 530 32.38 8.01 12.81
CA LEU A 530 31.36 8.99 12.45
C LEU A 530 29.94 8.45 12.72
N LEU A 531 29.68 7.18 12.41
CA LEU A 531 28.41 6.51 12.68
C LEU A 531 28.14 6.37 14.18
N LYS A 532 29.15 6.05 14.99
CA LYS A 532 29.02 5.97 16.46
C LYS A 532 28.76 7.33 17.11
N GLU A 533 29.45 8.37 16.66
CA GLU A 533 29.31 9.72 17.22
C GLU A 533 27.97 10.35 16.91
N ARG A 534 27.44 10.15 15.69
CA ARG A 534 26.25 10.84 15.22
C ARG A 534 24.98 9.97 15.16
N GLY A 535 25.12 8.65 15.04
CA GLY A 535 24.02 7.68 14.87
C GLY A 535 22.91 7.77 15.92
N PRO A 536 23.21 7.75 17.24
CA PRO A 536 22.18 7.80 18.29
C PRO A 536 21.29 9.05 18.20
N ARG A 537 21.88 10.22 17.93
CA ARG A 537 21.15 11.51 17.82
C ARG A 537 20.16 11.54 16.66
N PHE A 538 20.43 10.80 15.59
CA PHE A 538 19.54 10.71 14.43
C PHE A 538 18.40 9.71 14.66
N ARG A 539 18.66 8.61 15.40
CA ARG A 539 17.68 7.54 15.66
C ARG A 539 16.54 8.00 16.55
N ASP A 540 16.85 8.62 17.69
CA ASP A 540 15.84 8.99 18.71
C ASP A 540 14.80 9.99 18.18
N ARG A 541 15.25 11.02 17.44
CA ARG A 541 14.34 12.02 16.84
C ARG A 541 13.47 11.43 15.73
N ARG A 542 14.05 10.56 14.90
CA ARG A 542 13.35 9.91 13.79
C ARG A 542 12.27 8.94 14.28
N GLU A 543 12.55 8.14 15.31
CA GLU A 543 11.57 7.20 15.87
C GLU A 543 10.35 7.93 16.47
N GLN A 544 10.57 9.05 17.17
CA GLN A 544 9.49 9.87 17.71
C GLN A 544 8.61 10.49 16.63
N ASP A 545 9.21 10.96 15.54
CA ASP A 545 8.47 11.58 14.43
C ASP A 545 7.73 10.53 13.60
N VAL A 546 8.34 9.38 13.32
CA VAL A 546 7.68 8.24 12.65
C VAL A 546 6.50 7.72 13.47
N ALA A 547 6.67 7.48 14.78
CA ALA A 547 5.60 7.01 15.64
C ALA A 547 4.45 8.02 15.77
N TYR A 548 4.79 9.32 15.85
CA TYR A 548 3.79 10.39 15.87
C TYR A 548 2.97 10.42 14.59
N VAL A 549 3.65 10.32 13.45
CA VAL A 549 3.02 10.29 12.15
C VAL A 549 2.12 9.06 12.06
N GLU A 550 2.62 7.85 12.35
CA GLU A 550 1.82 6.60 12.41
C GLU A 550 0.55 6.74 13.25
N GLY A 551 0.61 7.35 14.44
CA GLY A 551 -0.55 7.56 15.30
C GLY A 551 -1.60 8.58 14.77
N ARG A 552 -1.26 9.40 13.76
CA ARG A 552 -2.16 10.40 13.16
C ARG A 552 -2.75 9.99 11.80
N LEU A 553 -2.16 8.99 11.15
CA LEU A 553 -2.52 8.60 9.77
C LEU A 553 -3.95 8.07 9.63
N ASP A 554 -4.56 7.57 10.73
CA ASP A 554 -5.94 7.06 10.73
C ASP A 554 -7.01 8.16 10.73
N ARG A 555 -6.65 9.42 10.99
CA ARG A 555 -7.60 10.53 11.17
C ARG A 555 -7.76 11.43 9.93
N CYS A 556 -7.10 11.07 8.83
CA CYS A 556 -6.91 11.92 7.67
C CYS A 556 -7.85 11.52 6.53
N ARG A 557 -8.90 12.32 6.26
CA ARG A 557 -9.81 12.16 5.11
C ARG A 557 -9.45 13.20 4.02
N TRP A 558 -9.30 12.77 2.76
CA TRP A 558 -8.84 13.65 1.66
C TRP A 558 -9.61 13.46 0.36
N ALA A 559 -10.11 14.57 -0.21
CA ALA A 559 -10.78 14.63 -1.51
C ALA A 559 -9.77 14.70 -2.69
N GLY A 560 -10.26 14.52 -3.92
CA GLY A 560 -9.53 14.86 -5.15
C GLY A 560 -9.10 13.68 -6.03
N ARG A 561 -9.10 12.44 -5.52
CA ARG A 561 -8.83 11.24 -6.32
C ARG A 561 -9.98 10.24 -6.29
N PRO A 562 -10.21 9.52 -7.41
CA PRO A 562 -11.20 8.47 -7.42
C PRO A 562 -10.74 7.34 -6.49
N ARG A 563 -11.64 6.89 -5.61
CA ARG A 563 -11.36 5.88 -4.58
C ARG A 563 -12.03 4.57 -4.93
N VAL A 564 -11.32 3.46 -4.73
CA VAL A 564 -11.85 2.12 -4.92
C VAL A 564 -11.36 1.18 -3.82
N CYS A 565 -12.27 0.37 -3.32
CA CYS A 565 -12.00 -0.68 -2.36
C CYS A 565 -12.40 -2.03 -2.96
N PHE A 566 -11.50 -2.99 -2.89
CA PHE A 566 -11.75 -4.37 -3.26
C PHE A 566 -12.13 -5.18 -2.03
N TYR A 567 -13.17 -6.02 -2.12
CA TYR A 567 -13.59 -6.88 -1.02
C TYR A 567 -13.47 -8.37 -1.38
N SER A 568 -12.81 -9.12 -0.50
CA SER A 568 -12.71 -10.57 -0.53
C SER A 568 -13.06 -11.14 0.85
N ASN A 569 -13.69 -12.30 0.94
CA ASN A 569 -13.83 -12.98 2.24
C ASN A 569 -12.45 -13.35 2.80
N GLU A 570 -11.60 -13.89 1.93
CA GLU A 570 -10.24 -14.28 2.23
C GLU A 570 -9.30 -13.76 1.14
N PHE A 571 -8.17 -13.18 1.55
CA PHE A 571 -7.06 -12.86 0.67
C PHE A 571 -6.17 -14.09 0.54
N GLY A 572 -6.51 -14.95 -0.43
CA GLY A 572 -5.85 -16.23 -0.67
C GLY A 572 -5.42 -16.43 -2.13
N MET A 573 -4.68 -17.51 -2.40
CA MET A 573 -4.09 -17.82 -3.72
C MET A 573 -5.12 -18.38 -4.72
N TYR A 574 -6.13 -17.58 -5.05
CA TYR A 574 -7.20 -17.94 -5.99
C TYR A 574 -7.23 -17.00 -7.19
N GLY A 575 -7.59 -17.53 -8.36
CA GLY A 575 -7.61 -16.74 -9.61
C GLY A 575 -8.41 -15.45 -9.51
N GLY A 576 -9.52 -15.47 -8.75
CA GLY A 576 -10.36 -14.30 -8.53
C GLY A 576 -9.69 -13.16 -7.78
N VAL A 577 -8.96 -13.51 -6.72
CA VAL A 577 -8.19 -12.56 -5.89
C VAL A 577 -7.00 -12.01 -6.68
N ILE A 578 -6.30 -12.87 -7.43
CA ILE A 578 -5.16 -12.46 -8.27
C ILE A 578 -5.60 -11.45 -9.33
N ALA A 579 -6.72 -11.69 -10.03
CA ALA A 579 -7.24 -10.77 -11.03
C ALA A 579 -7.59 -9.40 -10.43
N MET A 580 -8.26 -9.37 -9.28
CA MET A 580 -8.55 -8.14 -8.56
C MET A 580 -7.28 -7.41 -8.11
N ALA A 581 -6.27 -8.14 -7.62
CA ALA A 581 -4.99 -7.55 -7.22
C ALA A 581 -4.26 -6.90 -8.40
N GLU A 582 -4.31 -7.52 -9.59
CA GLU A 582 -3.70 -6.94 -10.80
C GLU A 582 -4.38 -5.65 -11.27
N VAL A 583 -5.70 -5.55 -11.12
CA VAL A 583 -6.45 -4.32 -11.34
C VAL A 583 -6.11 -3.29 -10.26
N ALA A 584 -6.15 -3.67 -8.98
CA ALA A 584 -5.88 -2.81 -7.83
C ALA A 584 -4.50 -2.15 -7.94
N ASN A 585 -3.45 -2.92 -8.23
CA ASN A 585 -2.09 -2.43 -8.39
C ASN A 585 -1.94 -1.37 -9.47
N ARG A 586 -2.52 -1.61 -10.65
CA ARG A 586 -2.37 -0.70 -11.79
C ARG A 586 -3.23 0.55 -11.64
N LEU A 587 -4.37 0.45 -10.96
CA LEU A 587 -5.14 1.62 -10.54
C LEU A 587 -4.34 2.48 -9.55
N ALA A 588 -3.72 1.85 -8.54
CA ALA A 588 -2.89 2.55 -7.56
C ALA A 588 -1.70 3.27 -8.21
N VAL A 589 -0.97 2.60 -9.11
CA VAL A 589 0.13 3.21 -9.88
C VAL A 589 -0.36 4.37 -10.74
N ARG A 590 -1.59 4.32 -11.24
CA ARG A 590 -2.25 5.40 -12.00
C ARG A 590 -3.01 6.40 -11.14
N GLY A 591 -2.69 6.44 -9.85
CA GLY A 591 -3.12 7.48 -8.94
C GLY A 591 -4.53 7.32 -8.36
N TRP A 592 -5.13 6.13 -8.38
CA TRP A 592 -6.34 5.85 -7.58
C TRP A 592 -5.99 5.70 -6.08
N ASP A 593 -6.91 6.09 -5.19
CA ASP A 593 -6.85 5.65 -3.78
C ASP A 593 -7.41 4.21 -3.72
N VAL A 594 -6.51 3.25 -3.56
CA VAL A 594 -6.85 1.82 -3.64
C VAL A 594 -6.73 1.17 -2.27
N ARG A 595 -7.81 0.53 -1.86
CA ARG A 595 -7.89 -0.24 -0.61
C ARG A 595 -8.34 -1.66 -0.87
N TRP A 596 -8.02 -2.52 0.09
CA TRP A 596 -8.47 -3.91 0.10
C TRP A 596 -9.00 -4.24 1.49
N VAL A 597 -10.20 -4.81 1.56
CA VAL A 597 -10.82 -5.28 2.79
C VAL A 597 -10.98 -6.79 2.72
N THR A 598 -10.68 -7.46 3.82
CA THR A 598 -10.82 -8.91 3.95
C THR A 598 -11.12 -9.32 5.39
N LEU A 599 -11.63 -10.53 5.60
CA LEU A 599 -11.76 -11.11 6.95
C LEU A 599 -10.52 -11.90 7.35
N GLN A 600 -9.83 -12.44 6.35
CA GLN A 600 -8.62 -13.22 6.53
C GLN A 600 -7.60 -12.89 5.45
N ALA A 601 -6.33 -12.92 5.79
CA ALA A 601 -5.24 -12.82 4.83
C ALA A 601 -4.25 -13.95 5.05
N GLU A 602 -4.12 -14.84 4.06
CA GLU A 602 -3.19 -15.96 4.11
C GLU A 602 -1.74 -15.45 4.01
N ALA A 603 -0.85 -15.88 4.90
CA ALA A 603 0.56 -15.47 4.87
C ALA A 603 1.24 -15.77 3.53
N ARG A 604 0.92 -16.94 2.93
CA ARG A 604 1.42 -17.31 1.60
C ARG A 604 0.94 -16.36 0.50
N ALA A 605 -0.32 -15.96 0.54
CA ALA A 605 -0.88 -15.03 -0.44
C ALA A 605 -0.27 -13.63 -0.30
N LEU A 606 -0.08 -13.14 0.93
CA LEU A 606 0.62 -11.88 1.20
C LEU A 606 2.07 -11.89 0.68
N ALA A 607 2.72 -13.05 0.67
CA ALA A 607 4.08 -13.19 0.16
C ALA A 607 4.15 -13.33 -1.37
N GLN A 608 3.15 -13.93 -2.02
CA GLN A 608 3.20 -14.30 -3.45
C GLN A 608 2.36 -13.40 -4.37
N ILE A 609 1.33 -12.72 -3.85
CA ILE A 609 0.55 -11.76 -4.62
C ILE A 609 1.12 -10.37 -4.33
N PRO A 610 1.92 -9.79 -5.25
CA PRO A 610 2.46 -8.46 -5.03
C PRO A 610 1.30 -7.48 -5.00
N LEU A 611 1.00 -6.89 -3.85
CA LEU A 611 -0.02 -5.85 -3.69
C LEU A 611 0.66 -4.58 -3.18
N VAL A 612 0.53 -3.48 -3.91
CA VAL A 612 1.15 -2.19 -3.54
C VAL A 612 0.45 -1.50 -2.36
N THR A 613 -0.64 -2.09 -1.88
CA THR A 613 -1.36 -1.75 -0.65
C THR A 613 -1.39 -2.97 0.28
N ARG A 614 -1.65 -2.77 1.57
CA ARG A 614 -1.84 -3.88 2.52
C ARG A 614 -3.33 -4.11 2.79
N PRO A 615 -3.83 -5.36 2.78
CA PRO A 615 -5.22 -5.63 3.14
C PRO A 615 -5.55 -5.15 4.55
N ILE A 616 -6.73 -4.54 4.70
CA ILE A 616 -7.34 -4.21 5.98
C ILE A 616 -8.15 -5.43 6.42
N VAL A 617 -7.71 -6.06 7.51
CA VAL A 617 -8.36 -7.25 8.07
C VAL A 617 -9.37 -6.83 9.13
N PHE A 618 -10.59 -7.36 9.01
CA PHE A 618 -11.66 -7.22 10.01
C PHE A 618 -11.96 -8.56 10.66
N GLU A 619 -12.36 -8.53 11.92
CA GLU A 619 -12.67 -9.76 12.67
C GLU A 619 -13.99 -10.40 12.20
N THR A 620 -14.98 -9.58 11.83
CA THR A 620 -16.32 -10.06 11.44
C THR A 620 -16.92 -9.21 10.33
N HIS A 621 -17.91 -9.75 9.62
CA HIS A 621 -18.70 -8.99 8.65
C HIS A 621 -19.43 -7.80 9.30
N ALA A 622 -19.97 -7.99 10.51
CA ALA A 622 -20.63 -6.93 11.26
C ALA A 622 -19.67 -5.77 11.55
N ALA A 623 -18.41 -6.07 11.92
CA ALA A 623 -17.38 -5.06 12.09
C ALA A 623 -17.09 -4.31 10.78
N ILE A 624 -17.05 -5.00 9.63
CA ILE A 624 -16.91 -4.33 8.33
C ILE A 624 -18.07 -3.34 8.13
N VAL A 625 -19.32 -3.79 8.25
CA VAL A 625 -20.51 -2.94 8.02
C VAL A 625 -20.51 -1.71 8.94
N ASN A 626 -20.19 -1.91 10.22
CA ASN A 626 -20.24 -0.84 11.23
C ASN A 626 -19.08 0.15 11.10
N GLU A 627 -17.87 -0.32 10.78
CA GLU A 627 -16.65 0.49 10.83
C GLU A 627 -16.12 0.88 9.43
N PHE A 628 -16.78 0.47 8.34
CA PHE A 628 -16.29 0.67 6.96
C PHE A 628 -15.93 2.13 6.69
N LYS A 629 -16.84 3.07 7.02
CA LYS A 629 -16.63 4.50 6.74
C LYS A 629 -15.41 5.06 7.45
N ASP A 630 -15.13 4.54 8.64
CA ASP A 630 -14.12 5.08 9.54
C ASP A 630 -12.75 4.47 9.27
N ARG A 631 -12.70 3.17 8.98
CA ARG A 631 -11.45 2.44 8.70
C ARG A 631 -11.06 2.40 7.22
N VAL A 632 -12.03 2.58 6.33
CA VAL A 632 -11.85 2.54 4.87
C VAL A 632 -12.08 3.94 4.31
N PHE A 633 -13.23 4.26 3.72
CA PHE A 633 -13.55 5.63 3.32
C PHE A 633 -15.07 5.83 3.32
N SER A 634 -15.51 7.09 3.35
CA SER A 634 -16.93 7.47 3.36
C SER A 634 -17.57 7.56 1.97
N GLU A 635 -16.75 7.73 0.93
CA GLU A 635 -17.16 7.87 -0.47
C GLU A 635 -16.13 7.18 -1.39
N GLY A 636 -16.62 6.51 -2.44
CA GLY A 636 -15.79 5.73 -3.37
C GLY A 636 -16.55 4.54 -3.96
N VAL A 637 -15.83 3.68 -4.68
CA VAL A 637 -16.36 2.42 -5.22
C VAL A 637 -16.02 1.26 -4.28
N LEU A 638 -16.96 0.35 -4.06
CA LEU A 638 -16.72 -0.93 -3.37
C LEU A 638 -17.01 -2.09 -4.33
N VAL A 639 -15.99 -2.91 -4.57
CA VAL A 639 -16.01 -3.99 -5.57
C VAL A 639 -16.23 -5.33 -4.90
N ALA A 640 -17.37 -5.97 -5.20
CA ALA A 640 -17.66 -7.37 -4.91
C ALA A 640 -17.02 -8.28 -5.97
N SER A 641 -16.77 -9.54 -5.62
CA SER A 641 -16.11 -10.53 -6.49
C SER A 641 -16.78 -11.90 -6.49
N VAL A 642 -16.47 -12.77 -5.54
CA VAL A 642 -17.14 -14.06 -5.33
C VAL A 642 -18.57 -13.84 -4.83
N TRP A 643 -19.50 -14.71 -5.20
CA TRP A 643 -20.94 -14.42 -5.16
C TRP A 643 -21.45 -13.86 -3.84
N ASN A 644 -21.04 -14.43 -2.72
CA ASN A 644 -21.52 -14.03 -1.40
C ASN A 644 -21.03 -12.62 -1.00
N THR A 645 -19.91 -12.13 -1.53
CA THR A 645 -19.44 -10.76 -1.28
C THR A 645 -20.42 -9.71 -1.81
N ALA A 646 -21.20 -10.02 -2.85
CA ALA A 646 -22.21 -9.09 -3.37
C ALA A 646 -23.32 -8.80 -2.36
N ASN A 647 -23.68 -9.77 -1.50
CA ASN A 647 -24.65 -9.55 -0.43
C ASN A 647 -24.11 -8.54 0.60
N TYR A 648 -22.87 -8.73 1.05
CA TYR A 648 -22.23 -7.84 2.02
C TYR A 648 -21.94 -6.46 1.44
N VAL A 649 -21.52 -6.36 0.18
CA VAL A 649 -21.33 -5.05 -0.48
C VAL A 649 -22.66 -4.30 -0.58
N ALA A 650 -23.76 -4.99 -0.89
CA ALA A 650 -25.08 -4.36 -0.88
C ALA A 650 -25.46 -3.84 0.53
N GLU A 651 -25.18 -4.61 1.58
CA GLU A 651 -25.41 -4.19 2.98
C GLU A 651 -24.55 -2.98 3.37
N ILE A 652 -23.25 -3.03 3.11
CA ILE A 652 -22.30 -1.94 3.41
C ILE A 652 -22.71 -0.66 2.68
N THR A 653 -23.11 -0.74 1.41
CA THR A 653 -23.51 0.44 0.62
C THR A 653 -24.87 1.00 1.02
N GLN A 654 -25.77 0.20 1.61
CA GLN A 654 -26.97 0.70 2.27
C GLN A 654 -26.65 1.51 3.53
N ALA A 655 -25.72 1.02 4.36
CA ALA A 655 -25.23 1.74 5.54
C ALA A 655 -24.36 2.98 5.18
N ALA A 656 -23.65 2.91 4.04
CA ALA A 656 -22.72 3.93 3.57
C ALA A 656 -23.09 4.49 2.19
N LYS A 657 -24.06 5.42 2.16
CA LYS A 657 -24.62 6.02 0.93
C LYS A 657 -23.60 6.68 -0.03
N GLY A 658 -22.44 7.12 0.49
CA GLY A 658 -21.35 7.65 -0.34
C GLY A 658 -20.58 6.57 -1.10
N ILE A 659 -20.75 5.31 -0.74
CA ILE A 659 -20.10 4.15 -1.37
C ILE A 659 -20.99 3.63 -2.50
N LYS A 660 -20.39 3.46 -3.66
CA LYS A 660 -21.05 2.95 -4.85
C LYS A 660 -20.64 1.50 -5.11
N PRO A 661 -21.58 0.56 -5.18
CA PRO A 661 -21.25 -0.85 -5.36
C PRO A 661 -20.98 -1.17 -6.83
N VAL A 662 -19.96 -1.99 -7.08
CA VAL A 662 -19.71 -2.64 -8.38
C VAL A 662 -19.49 -4.13 -8.14
N TYR A 663 -20.00 -4.97 -9.04
CA TYR A 663 -19.86 -6.42 -8.93
C TYR A 663 -18.99 -6.97 -10.06
N PHE A 664 -17.80 -7.48 -9.72
CA PHE A 664 -16.88 -8.09 -10.67
C PHE A 664 -17.02 -9.62 -10.70
N ILE A 665 -17.81 -10.11 -11.66
CA ILE A 665 -18.21 -11.51 -11.80
C ILE A 665 -17.22 -12.21 -12.74
N GLN A 666 -16.52 -13.22 -12.22
CA GLN A 666 -15.38 -13.86 -12.91
C GLN A 666 -15.66 -15.28 -13.43
N ASP A 667 -16.78 -15.88 -13.04
CA ASP A 667 -17.24 -17.15 -13.58
C ASP A 667 -18.75 -17.25 -13.34
N TYR A 668 -19.39 -18.27 -13.89
CA TYR A 668 -20.75 -18.62 -13.53
C TYR A 668 -20.75 -19.56 -12.32
N GLU A 669 -20.66 -18.95 -11.13
CA GLU A 669 -20.37 -19.65 -9.87
C GLU A 669 -21.48 -20.61 -9.41
N SER A 670 -22.67 -20.51 -10.00
CA SER A 670 -23.82 -21.39 -9.73
C SER A 670 -23.59 -22.85 -10.14
N GLU A 671 -22.55 -23.13 -10.92
CA GLU A 671 -22.18 -24.47 -11.37
C GLU A 671 -20.90 -24.99 -10.71
N PHE A 672 -20.40 -24.31 -9.66
CA PHE A 672 -19.19 -24.78 -8.98
C PHE A 672 -19.47 -26.05 -8.17
N THR A 673 -18.66 -27.09 -8.39
CA THR A 673 -18.74 -28.38 -7.70
C THR A 673 -17.48 -28.70 -6.89
N GLY A 674 -17.65 -29.38 -5.76
CA GLY A 674 -16.59 -29.95 -4.95
C GLY A 674 -15.94 -31.21 -5.59
N PRO A 675 -14.94 -31.79 -4.91
CA PRO A 675 -14.22 -32.98 -5.40
C PRO A 675 -15.11 -34.23 -5.59
N ASP A 676 -16.21 -34.31 -4.84
CA ASP A 676 -17.24 -35.36 -4.91
C ASP A 676 -18.25 -35.13 -6.06
N GLY A 677 -18.14 -34.02 -6.78
CA GLY A 677 -19.05 -33.63 -7.85
C GLY A 677 -20.34 -32.94 -7.36
N GLN A 678 -20.52 -32.74 -6.05
CA GLN A 678 -21.67 -32.00 -5.52
C GLN A 678 -21.46 -30.49 -5.66
N LEU A 679 -22.55 -29.75 -5.83
CA LEU A 679 -22.50 -28.28 -5.89
C LEU A 679 -22.02 -27.69 -4.55
N TYR A 680 -21.14 -26.70 -4.58
CA TYR A 680 -20.67 -26.01 -3.37
C TYR A 680 -21.78 -25.30 -2.61
N THR A 681 -22.82 -24.83 -3.30
CA THR A 681 -23.97 -24.18 -2.70
C THR A 681 -25.20 -24.37 -3.58
N ALA A 682 -26.39 -24.13 -3.01
CA ALA A 682 -27.63 -24.10 -3.79
C ALA A 682 -27.53 -23.00 -4.87
N PRO A 683 -27.74 -23.32 -6.16
CA PRO A 683 -27.58 -22.35 -7.26
C PRO A 683 -28.38 -21.06 -7.07
N GLN A 684 -29.56 -21.14 -6.46
CA GLN A 684 -30.44 -20.02 -6.17
C GLN A 684 -29.75 -18.94 -5.33
N ASN A 685 -28.93 -19.34 -4.35
CA ASN A 685 -28.17 -18.42 -3.50
C ASN A 685 -27.20 -17.56 -4.31
N VAL A 686 -26.67 -18.10 -5.42
CA VAL A 686 -25.79 -17.38 -6.34
C VAL A 686 -26.61 -16.50 -7.29
N TRP A 687 -27.69 -17.04 -7.88
CA TRP A 687 -28.50 -16.32 -8.87
C TRP A 687 -29.09 -15.02 -8.33
N GLU A 688 -29.58 -15.05 -7.10
CA GLU A 688 -30.15 -13.87 -6.44
C GLU A 688 -29.12 -12.74 -6.27
N THR A 689 -27.82 -13.06 -6.22
CA THR A 689 -26.77 -12.04 -6.10
C THR A 689 -26.63 -11.17 -7.34
N TYR A 690 -26.97 -11.70 -8.52
CA TYR A 690 -26.93 -10.93 -9.76
C TYR A 690 -27.97 -9.79 -9.77
N GLY A 691 -28.98 -9.83 -8.90
CA GLY A 691 -29.93 -8.73 -8.72
C GLY A 691 -29.50 -7.65 -7.71
N LYS A 692 -28.47 -7.89 -6.88
CA LYS A 692 -28.17 -7.06 -5.71
C LYS A 692 -27.46 -5.75 -6.04
N ILE A 693 -26.64 -5.73 -7.09
CA ILE A 693 -25.81 -4.59 -7.48
C ILE A 693 -26.14 -4.19 -8.91
N GLY A 694 -26.44 -2.91 -9.14
CA GLY A 694 -26.83 -2.40 -10.46
C GLY A 694 -25.73 -2.52 -11.51
N THR A 695 -24.51 -2.08 -11.19
CA THR A 695 -23.36 -2.08 -12.11
C THR A 695 -22.54 -3.35 -11.96
N LYS A 696 -22.27 -4.05 -13.07
CA LYS A 696 -21.52 -5.30 -13.08
C LYS A 696 -20.47 -5.29 -14.16
N ILE A 697 -19.33 -5.90 -13.85
CA ILE A 697 -18.28 -6.22 -14.80
C ILE A 697 -18.23 -7.75 -14.89
N VAL A 698 -18.31 -8.30 -16.09
CA VAL A 698 -18.18 -9.74 -16.35
C VAL A 698 -16.97 -10.01 -17.23
N ASN A 699 -16.26 -11.10 -16.97
CA ASN A 699 -15.00 -11.37 -17.65
C ASN A 699 -15.10 -12.07 -19.01
N SER A 700 -16.28 -12.47 -19.46
CA SER A 700 -16.49 -13.13 -20.76
C SER A 700 -17.91 -12.91 -21.29
N GLU A 701 -18.04 -12.99 -22.61
CA GLU A 701 -19.30 -12.91 -23.34
C GLU A 701 -20.25 -14.06 -22.94
N TRP A 702 -19.71 -15.24 -22.66
CA TRP A 702 -20.49 -16.38 -22.20
C TRP A 702 -21.12 -16.12 -20.83
N VAL A 703 -20.35 -15.65 -19.85
CA VAL A 703 -20.88 -15.35 -18.50
C VAL A 703 -21.91 -14.22 -18.60
N HIS A 704 -21.63 -13.20 -19.41
CA HIS A 704 -22.57 -12.12 -19.72
C HIS A 704 -23.90 -12.67 -20.23
N LYS A 705 -23.85 -13.48 -21.29
CA LYS A 705 -25.02 -14.11 -21.89
C LYS A 705 -25.82 -14.91 -20.87
N LEU A 706 -25.16 -15.72 -20.04
CA LEU A 706 -25.83 -16.50 -19.02
C LEU A 706 -26.59 -15.64 -18.00
N ILE A 707 -25.93 -14.63 -17.42
CA ILE A 707 -26.56 -13.84 -16.36
C ILE A 707 -27.66 -12.92 -16.91
N VAL A 708 -27.51 -12.44 -18.15
CA VAL A 708 -28.52 -11.58 -18.80
C VAL A 708 -29.70 -12.40 -19.30
N GLU A 709 -29.47 -13.51 -20.02
CA GLU A 709 -30.56 -14.28 -20.62
C GLU A 709 -31.30 -15.14 -19.59
N LYS A 710 -30.57 -15.85 -18.72
CA LYS A 710 -31.17 -16.77 -17.73
C LYS A 710 -31.69 -16.04 -16.50
N HIS A 711 -30.94 -15.06 -15.99
CA HIS A 711 -31.25 -14.40 -14.71
C HIS A 711 -31.73 -12.96 -14.86
N LYS A 712 -31.88 -12.46 -16.09
CA LYS A 712 -32.38 -11.10 -16.40
C LYS A 712 -31.57 -10.00 -15.71
N ALA A 713 -30.28 -10.25 -15.45
CA ALA A 713 -29.38 -9.26 -14.88
C ALA A 713 -29.23 -8.07 -15.84
N THR A 714 -29.28 -6.85 -15.30
CA THR A 714 -29.05 -5.60 -16.05
C THR A 714 -27.72 -4.96 -15.65
N GLY A 715 -27.25 -3.97 -16.43
CA GLY A 715 -26.05 -3.19 -16.09
C GLY A 715 -24.74 -3.97 -16.12
N ALA A 716 -24.68 -5.08 -16.88
CA ALA A 716 -23.48 -5.89 -17.04
C ALA A 716 -22.70 -5.50 -18.31
N GLU A 717 -21.43 -5.17 -18.12
CA GLU A 717 -20.47 -4.87 -19.19
C GLU A 717 -19.36 -5.93 -19.22
N VAL A 718 -18.93 -6.32 -20.43
CA VAL A 718 -17.83 -7.29 -20.59
C VAL A 718 -16.50 -6.55 -20.51
N ILE A 719 -15.67 -6.91 -19.53
CA ILE A 719 -14.26 -6.55 -19.47
C ILE A 719 -13.49 -7.82 -19.16
N HIS A 720 -12.77 -8.32 -20.17
CA HIS A 720 -11.97 -9.54 -20.06
C HIS A 720 -10.92 -9.43 -18.95
N VAL A 721 -10.53 -10.57 -18.36
CA VAL A 721 -9.31 -10.61 -17.54
C VAL A 721 -8.08 -10.45 -18.42
N GLY A 722 -7.00 -9.93 -17.84
CA GLY A 722 -5.76 -9.69 -18.55
C GLY A 722 -4.70 -10.77 -18.34
N VAL A 723 -3.61 -10.65 -19.08
CA VAL A 723 -2.35 -11.36 -18.87
C VAL A 723 -1.27 -10.36 -18.49
N ASP A 724 -0.37 -10.76 -17.59
CA ASP A 724 0.74 -9.91 -17.18
C ASP A 724 1.92 -10.09 -18.15
N LEU A 725 1.95 -9.25 -19.17
CA LEU A 725 2.99 -9.26 -20.22
C LEU A 725 4.39 -8.89 -19.70
N ASP A 726 4.48 -8.50 -18.42
CA ASP A 726 5.74 -8.21 -17.76
C ASP A 726 6.34 -9.46 -17.08
N VAL A 727 5.54 -10.52 -16.88
CA VAL A 727 5.94 -11.83 -16.35
C VAL A 727 5.89 -12.89 -17.45
N PHE A 728 4.84 -12.89 -18.25
CA PHE A 728 4.64 -13.78 -19.39
C PHE A 728 5.03 -13.07 -20.69
N TYR A 729 6.23 -13.39 -21.17
CA TYR A 729 6.80 -12.87 -22.40
C TYR A 729 7.58 -13.98 -23.11
N PRO A 730 7.75 -13.90 -24.45
CA PRO A 730 8.37 -14.97 -25.21
C PRO A 730 9.82 -15.19 -24.80
N GLY A 731 10.19 -16.47 -24.66
CA GLY A 731 11.58 -16.92 -24.51
C GLY A 731 12.30 -17.07 -25.86
N PRO A 732 13.46 -17.75 -25.91
CA PRO A 732 14.18 -18.01 -27.15
C PRO A 732 13.31 -18.75 -28.19
N PRO A 733 13.58 -18.57 -29.49
CA PRO A 733 12.79 -19.14 -30.58
C PRO A 733 12.95 -20.66 -30.74
N GLU A 734 14.03 -21.23 -30.22
CA GLU A 734 14.26 -22.67 -30.17
C GLU A 734 13.74 -23.21 -28.84
N ARG A 735 12.96 -24.30 -28.91
CA ARG A 735 12.26 -24.89 -27.77
C ARG A 735 12.42 -26.40 -27.80
N ASP A 736 12.54 -26.97 -26.62
CA ASP A 736 12.57 -28.42 -26.44
C ASP A 736 11.27 -29.05 -26.97
N ARG A 737 11.37 -30.31 -27.39
CA ARG A 737 10.23 -31.18 -27.75
C ARG A 737 9.50 -31.59 -26.46
N GLN A 738 8.92 -30.59 -25.79
CA GLN A 738 8.33 -30.66 -24.46
C GLN A 738 6.86 -30.22 -24.50
N VAL A 739 6.01 -30.97 -23.78
CA VAL A 739 4.60 -30.65 -23.56
C VAL A 739 4.38 -30.32 -22.09
N LEU A 740 3.73 -29.19 -21.83
CA LEU A 740 3.34 -28.75 -20.51
C LEU A 740 1.84 -28.99 -20.29
N PHE A 741 1.50 -29.44 -19.08
CA PHE A 741 0.12 -29.69 -18.67
C PHE A 741 -0.22 -28.92 -17.39
N PHE A 742 -1.48 -28.52 -17.26
CA PHE A 742 -2.04 -28.11 -15.98
C PHE A 742 -2.79 -29.30 -15.36
N TYR A 743 -2.44 -29.66 -14.13
CA TYR A 743 -2.98 -30.84 -13.46
C TYR A 743 -3.51 -30.49 -12.07
N ARG A 744 -4.82 -30.66 -11.87
CA ARG A 744 -5.49 -30.37 -10.60
C ARG A 744 -6.68 -31.31 -10.34
N PRO A 745 -6.45 -32.49 -9.73
CA PRO A 745 -7.52 -33.47 -9.45
C PRO A 745 -8.66 -32.93 -8.58
N SER A 746 -8.35 -32.00 -7.67
CA SER A 746 -9.34 -31.37 -6.78
C SER A 746 -10.40 -30.55 -7.52
N THR A 747 -10.26 -30.34 -8.84
CA THR A 747 -11.19 -29.56 -9.65
C THR A 747 -11.49 -30.32 -10.95
N PRO A 748 -12.40 -31.30 -10.94
CA PRO A 748 -12.63 -32.21 -12.06
C PRO A 748 -12.87 -31.53 -13.42
N ARG A 749 -13.55 -30.38 -13.43
CA ARG A 749 -13.75 -29.55 -14.65
C ARG A 749 -12.47 -29.05 -15.33
N ARG A 750 -11.31 -29.17 -14.68
CA ARG A 750 -9.98 -28.88 -15.25
C ARG A 750 -9.40 -30.04 -16.08
N GLY A 751 -10.15 -31.13 -16.25
CA GLY A 751 -9.82 -32.19 -17.20
C GLY A 751 -8.66 -33.09 -16.77
N HIS A 752 -8.38 -33.23 -15.47
CA HIS A 752 -7.23 -34.02 -14.98
C HIS A 752 -7.19 -35.46 -15.54
N ARG A 753 -8.35 -36.12 -15.66
CA ARG A 753 -8.43 -37.47 -16.24
C ARG A 753 -8.06 -37.51 -17.73
N LEU A 754 -8.38 -36.47 -18.48
CA LEU A 754 -7.97 -36.37 -19.89
C LEU A 754 -6.46 -36.15 -19.97
N VAL A 755 -5.89 -35.31 -19.08
CA VAL A 755 -4.44 -35.11 -18.98
C VAL A 755 -3.72 -36.43 -18.71
N GLU A 756 -4.18 -37.23 -17.75
CA GLU A 756 -3.59 -38.54 -17.43
C GLU A 756 -3.51 -39.45 -18.65
N ARG A 757 -4.61 -39.58 -19.40
CA ARG A 757 -4.67 -40.45 -20.58
C ARG A 757 -3.83 -39.90 -21.74
N VAL A 758 -3.86 -38.58 -21.98
CA VAL A 758 -3.05 -37.94 -23.03
C VAL A 758 -1.55 -38.08 -22.74
N CYS A 759 -1.12 -37.93 -21.47
CA CYS A 759 0.26 -38.16 -21.06
C CYS A 759 0.71 -39.59 -21.36
N ALA A 760 -0.10 -40.59 -20.98
CA ALA A 760 0.21 -42.00 -21.26
C ALA A 760 0.31 -42.27 -22.77
N ALA A 761 -0.66 -41.81 -23.55
CA ALA A 761 -0.70 -42.00 -25.00
C ALA A 761 0.47 -41.31 -25.73
N LEU A 762 0.89 -40.11 -25.28
CA LEU A 762 2.06 -39.43 -25.85
C LEU A 762 3.35 -40.19 -25.55
N HIS A 763 3.51 -40.67 -24.31
CA HIS A 763 4.69 -41.45 -23.92
C HIS A 763 4.79 -42.76 -24.70
N ASP A 764 3.69 -43.51 -24.84
CA ASP A 764 3.64 -44.75 -25.60
C ASP A 764 3.95 -44.53 -27.09
N ARG A 765 3.59 -43.36 -27.63
CA ARG A 765 3.79 -43.01 -29.03
C ARG A 765 5.22 -42.56 -29.33
N ASP A 766 5.80 -41.73 -28.46
CA ASP A 766 7.14 -41.17 -28.60
C ASP A 766 7.74 -40.87 -27.21
N PRO A 767 8.52 -41.81 -26.62
CA PRO A 767 9.17 -41.62 -25.32
C PRO A 767 10.19 -40.48 -25.28
N SER A 768 10.59 -39.90 -26.41
CA SER A 768 11.52 -38.77 -26.46
C SER A 768 10.86 -37.43 -26.09
N ILE A 769 9.53 -37.37 -26.10
CA ILE A 769 8.78 -36.17 -25.72
C ILE A 769 8.89 -35.97 -24.21
N ARG A 770 9.39 -34.79 -23.79
CA ARG A 770 9.43 -34.41 -22.38
C ARG A 770 8.03 -34.00 -21.92
N LEU A 771 7.51 -34.64 -20.88
CA LEU A 771 6.18 -34.34 -20.31
C LEU A 771 6.35 -33.70 -18.94
N ARG A 772 5.81 -32.49 -18.74
CA ARG A 772 5.86 -31.78 -17.45
C ARG A 772 4.47 -31.30 -17.06
N ALA A 773 4.16 -31.30 -15.76
CA ALA A 773 2.86 -30.84 -15.27
C ALA A 773 2.98 -29.98 -14.01
N PHE A 774 2.17 -28.93 -13.90
CA PHE A 774 2.08 -28.06 -12.72
C PHE A 774 0.63 -27.95 -12.22
N GLY A 775 0.47 -27.51 -10.96
CA GLY A 775 -0.83 -27.25 -10.31
C GLY A 775 -1.18 -28.20 -9.17
N GLY A 776 -0.67 -29.42 -9.19
CA GLY A 776 -0.93 -30.45 -8.19
C GLY A 776 -0.02 -31.68 -8.41
N THR A 777 -0.03 -32.60 -7.45
CA THR A 777 0.80 -33.82 -7.48
C THR A 777 -0.06 -35.07 -7.24
N GLY A 778 0.42 -36.22 -7.72
CA GLY A 778 -0.20 -37.53 -7.50
C GLY A 778 -1.26 -37.88 -8.54
N GLY A 779 -1.18 -39.07 -9.13
CA GLY A 779 -2.12 -39.59 -10.13
C GLY A 779 -1.65 -39.48 -11.59
N LEU A 780 -0.60 -38.70 -11.86
CA LEU A 780 0.04 -38.68 -13.18
C LEU A 780 0.97 -39.90 -13.40
N PRO A 781 1.15 -40.35 -14.65
CA PRO A 781 2.11 -41.40 -14.99
C PRO A 781 3.54 -41.06 -14.53
N PRO A 782 4.36 -42.06 -14.17
CA PRO A 782 5.71 -41.84 -13.61
C PRO A 782 6.67 -41.14 -14.57
N GLN A 783 6.37 -41.10 -15.86
CA GLN A 783 7.16 -40.44 -16.90
C GLN A 783 6.92 -38.93 -16.99
N VAL A 784 5.92 -38.40 -16.27
CA VAL A 784 5.62 -36.97 -16.22
C VAL A 784 6.39 -36.33 -15.06
N GLU A 785 7.22 -35.33 -15.36
CA GLU A 785 7.85 -34.50 -14.34
C GLU A 785 6.79 -33.63 -13.67
N GLN A 786 6.53 -33.87 -12.38
CA GLN A 786 5.52 -33.15 -11.60
C GLN A 786 6.17 -31.99 -10.87
N LEU A 787 5.90 -30.77 -11.34
CA LEU A 787 6.41 -29.53 -10.76
C LEU A 787 5.67 -29.14 -9.47
N GLY A 788 4.47 -29.69 -9.27
CA GLY A 788 3.62 -29.35 -8.13
C GLY A 788 3.06 -27.93 -8.22
N VAL A 789 2.86 -27.28 -7.07
CA VAL A 789 2.36 -25.89 -6.99
C VAL A 789 3.53 -24.93 -6.97
N ILE A 790 3.90 -24.45 -8.16
CA ILE A 790 5.00 -23.50 -8.39
C ILE A 790 4.52 -22.05 -8.38
N SER A 791 5.46 -21.13 -8.19
CA SER A 791 5.25 -19.68 -8.25
C SER A 791 4.92 -19.22 -9.68
N ARG A 792 4.38 -18.00 -9.78
CA ARG A 792 3.99 -17.43 -11.08
C ARG A 792 5.17 -17.27 -12.04
N ASP A 793 6.34 -16.90 -11.54
CA ASP A 793 7.55 -16.76 -12.35
C ASP A 793 8.01 -18.12 -12.88
N GLU A 794 7.96 -19.17 -12.05
CA GLU A 794 8.25 -20.55 -12.45
C GLU A 794 7.21 -21.07 -13.47
N VAL A 795 5.93 -20.70 -13.36
CA VAL A 795 4.93 -21.01 -14.41
C VAL A 795 5.33 -20.35 -15.73
N ALA A 796 5.74 -19.08 -15.72
CA ALA A 796 6.18 -18.38 -16.92
C ALA A 796 7.43 -19.02 -17.53
N GLU A 797 8.38 -19.47 -16.71
CA GLU A 797 9.55 -20.24 -17.16
C GLU A 797 9.16 -21.58 -17.77
N ALA A 798 8.23 -22.32 -17.16
CA ALA A 798 7.73 -23.57 -17.70
C ALA A 798 7.06 -23.37 -19.07
N PHE A 799 6.28 -22.30 -19.25
CA PHE A 799 5.71 -21.95 -20.56
C PHE A 799 6.78 -21.56 -21.58
N ARG A 800 7.82 -20.82 -21.19
CA ARG A 800 8.93 -20.46 -22.10
C ARG A 800 9.73 -21.68 -22.55
N ALA A 801 9.89 -22.69 -21.68
CA ALA A 801 10.59 -23.93 -21.99
C ALA A 801 9.76 -24.92 -22.85
N ALA A 802 8.44 -24.89 -22.74
CA ALA A 802 7.56 -25.83 -23.44
C ALA A 802 7.33 -25.43 -24.90
N GLY A 803 7.32 -26.41 -25.81
CA GLY A 803 6.90 -26.21 -27.20
C GLY A 803 5.38 -26.12 -27.33
N VAL A 804 4.65 -26.91 -26.52
CA VAL A 804 3.19 -26.98 -26.51
C VAL A 804 2.67 -26.98 -25.07
N PHE A 805 1.60 -26.24 -24.81
CA PHE A 805 0.79 -26.35 -23.61
C PHE A 805 -0.57 -26.97 -23.96
N PHE A 806 -0.97 -28.00 -23.21
CA PHE A 806 -2.29 -28.61 -23.34
C PHE A 806 -3.21 -28.18 -22.19
N GLU A 807 -4.25 -27.44 -22.55
CA GLU A 807 -5.28 -26.98 -21.63
C GLU A 807 -6.55 -27.85 -21.78
N ALA A 808 -6.82 -28.69 -20.78
CA ALA A 808 -7.81 -29.76 -20.87
C ALA A 808 -9.17 -29.45 -20.24
N SER A 809 -9.44 -28.21 -19.81
CA SER A 809 -10.65 -27.90 -19.06
C SER A 809 -11.91 -28.16 -19.89
N SER A 810 -12.91 -28.81 -19.29
CA SER A 810 -14.24 -28.89 -19.88
C SER A 810 -14.99 -27.56 -19.76
N LYS A 811 -14.73 -26.78 -18.70
CA LYS A 811 -15.35 -25.47 -18.48
C LYS A 811 -14.51 -24.54 -17.58
N GLN A 812 -14.50 -23.26 -17.95
CA GLN A 812 -13.86 -22.17 -17.20
C GLN A 812 -14.38 -20.80 -17.65
N GLY A 813 -14.29 -19.79 -16.78
CA GLY A 813 -14.74 -18.42 -17.07
C GLY A 813 -14.09 -17.80 -18.31
N PHE A 814 -12.78 -17.51 -18.26
CA PHE A 814 -12.04 -16.90 -19.39
C PHE A 814 -10.85 -17.75 -19.89
N GLY A 815 -10.29 -18.64 -19.06
CA GLY A 815 -9.15 -19.49 -19.46
C GLY A 815 -7.80 -18.75 -19.51
N LEU A 816 -7.39 -18.15 -18.40
CA LEU A 816 -6.17 -17.34 -18.30
C LEU A 816 -4.89 -18.10 -18.68
N GLN A 817 -4.77 -19.39 -18.31
CA GLN A 817 -3.55 -20.16 -18.55
C GLN A 817 -3.21 -20.31 -20.04
N GLY A 818 -4.23 -20.42 -20.91
CA GLY A 818 -4.00 -20.45 -22.35
C GLY A 818 -3.45 -19.12 -22.88
N LEU A 819 -3.88 -18.00 -22.30
CA LEU A 819 -3.41 -16.66 -22.65
C LEU A 819 -1.98 -16.42 -22.14
N GLU A 820 -1.67 -16.91 -20.93
CA GLU A 820 -0.31 -16.92 -20.36
C GLU A 820 0.65 -17.76 -21.20
N ALA A 821 0.20 -18.92 -21.70
CA ALA A 821 0.95 -19.74 -22.64
C ALA A 821 1.25 -18.97 -23.94
N MET A 822 0.21 -18.38 -24.56
CA MET A 822 0.35 -17.56 -25.76
C MET A 822 1.31 -16.38 -25.57
N ALA A 823 1.20 -15.67 -24.44
CA ALA A 823 2.07 -14.54 -24.08
C ALA A 823 3.54 -14.97 -23.93
N SER A 824 3.77 -16.18 -23.42
CA SER A 824 5.10 -16.78 -23.23
C SER A 824 5.67 -17.40 -24.50
N GLY A 825 4.95 -17.31 -25.62
CA GLY A 825 5.32 -17.91 -26.91
C GLY A 825 5.13 -19.43 -26.98
N CYS A 826 4.41 -20.03 -26.03
CA CYS A 826 4.08 -21.45 -26.02
C CYS A 826 2.84 -21.70 -26.90
N ALA A 827 2.90 -22.71 -27.77
CA ALA A 827 1.76 -23.02 -28.62
C ALA A 827 0.62 -23.65 -27.81
N LEU A 828 -0.60 -23.16 -27.99
CA LEU A 828 -1.76 -23.65 -27.26
C LEU A 828 -2.50 -24.74 -28.04
N VAL A 829 -2.66 -25.90 -27.39
CA VAL A 829 -3.71 -26.87 -27.72
C VAL A 829 -4.71 -26.86 -26.58
N SER A 830 -6.01 -26.76 -26.87
CA SER A 830 -7.03 -26.78 -25.82
C SER A 830 -8.28 -27.55 -26.22
N THR A 831 -9.00 -28.07 -25.24
CA THR A 831 -10.40 -28.49 -25.42
C THR A 831 -11.28 -27.29 -25.78
N LYS A 832 -12.28 -27.48 -26.64
CA LYS A 832 -13.30 -26.47 -26.94
C LYS A 832 -14.11 -26.18 -25.69
N ASN A 833 -13.79 -25.06 -25.05
CA ASN A 833 -14.43 -24.64 -23.82
C ASN A 833 -14.69 -23.13 -23.85
N GLN A 834 -15.77 -22.74 -23.17
CA GLN A 834 -16.34 -21.40 -23.22
C GLN A 834 -15.37 -20.29 -22.80
N GLY A 835 -14.36 -20.60 -21.97
CA GLY A 835 -13.34 -19.64 -21.60
C GLY A 835 -12.41 -19.35 -22.77
N ILE A 836 -11.78 -20.40 -23.32
CA ILE A 836 -10.86 -20.26 -24.46
C ILE A 836 -11.55 -19.66 -25.67
N ASP A 837 -12.84 -19.95 -25.91
CA ASP A 837 -13.62 -19.35 -27.00
C ASP A 837 -13.66 -17.80 -26.96
N SER A 838 -13.33 -17.17 -25.83
CA SER A 838 -13.27 -15.70 -25.69
C SER A 838 -12.11 -15.06 -26.46
N TYR A 839 -11.05 -15.82 -26.78
CA TYR A 839 -9.88 -15.30 -27.49
C TYR A 839 -9.22 -16.31 -28.46
N GLY A 840 -9.45 -17.60 -28.25
CA GLY A 840 -8.94 -18.70 -29.05
C GLY A 840 -9.74 -18.88 -30.34
N VAL A 841 -9.03 -18.94 -31.46
CA VAL A 841 -9.57 -19.18 -32.79
C VAL A 841 -8.80 -20.35 -33.40
N ASP A 842 -9.49 -21.48 -33.55
CA ASP A 842 -8.95 -22.73 -34.06
C ASP A 842 -8.23 -22.55 -35.40
N GLY A 843 -7.02 -23.10 -35.50
CA GLY A 843 -6.17 -23.00 -36.69
C GLY A 843 -5.55 -21.62 -36.93
N ARG A 844 -5.92 -20.59 -36.15
CA ARG A 844 -5.37 -19.23 -36.27
C ARG A 844 -4.38 -18.88 -35.18
N ASN A 845 -4.73 -19.09 -33.91
CA ASN A 845 -3.86 -18.77 -32.76
C ASN A 845 -3.72 -19.94 -31.75
N CYS A 846 -4.53 -20.98 -31.90
CA CYS A 846 -4.45 -22.24 -31.15
C CYS A 846 -4.96 -23.40 -32.01
N LEU A 847 -4.81 -24.63 -31.52
CA LEU A 847 -5.60 -25.76 -32.00
C LEU A 847 -6.62 -26.15 -30.93
N THR A 848 -7.84 -26.47 -31.35
CA THR A 848 -8.92 -26.88 -30.45
C THR A 848 -9.42 -28.30 -30.73
N VAL A 849 -9.75 -29.04 -29.68
CA VAL A 849 -10.27 -30.42 -29.75
C VAL A 849 -11.56 -30.55 -28.97
N SER A 850 -12.37 -31.57 -29.24
CA SER A 850 -13.56 -31.82 -28.42
C SER A 850 -13.18 -32.17 -26.98
N VAL A 851 -14.03 -31.80 -26.01
CA VAL A 851 -13.86 -32.21 -24.61
C VAL A 851 -13.83 -33.74 -24.53
N ASP A 852 -12.91 -34.27 -23.71
CA ASP A 852 -12.65 -35.70 -23.52
C ASP A 852 -12.17 -36.51 -24.74
N ASP A 853 -11.91 -35.88 -25.89
CA ASP A 853 -11.34 -36.53 -27.08
C ASP A 853 -9.81 -36.63 -27.00
N GLU A 854 -9.35 -37.68 -26.33
CA GLU A 854 -7.93 -38.02 -26.17
C GLU A 854 -7.19 -38.15 -27.50
N GLN A 855 -7.80 -38.83 -28.47
CA GLN A 855 -7.13 -39.13 -29.74
C GLN A 855 -6.94 -37.87 -30.58
N ALA A 856 -7.91 -36.95 -30.57
CA ALA A 856 -7.74 -35.64 -31.18
C ALA A 856 -6.69 -34.80 -30.46
N ALA A 857 -6.66 -34.82 -29.12
CA ALA A 857 -5.66 -34.09 -28.33
C ALA A 857 -4.23 -34.54 -28.67
N VAL A 858 -3.98 -35.86 -28.67
CA VAL A 858 -2.67 -36.43 -29.02
C VAL A 858 -2.26 -36.03 -30.44
N ARG A 859 -3.17 -36.13 -31.42
CA ARG A 859 -2.87 -35.73 -32.81
C ARG A 859 -2.54 -34.24 -32.93
N ALA A 860 -3.28 -33.37 -32.24
CA ALA A 860 -3.05 -31.92 -32.27
C ALA A 860 -1.71 -31.56 -31.63
N ILE A 861 -1.35 -32.16 -30.50
CA ILE A 861 -0.07 -31.96 -29.83
C ILE A 861 1.08 -32.41 -30.74
N LEU A 862 1.02 -33.62 -31.28
CA LEU A 862 2.07 -34.13 -32.19
C LEU A 862 2.20 -33.27 -33.45
N THR A 863 1.10 -32.79 -34.01
CA THR A 863 1.12 -31.86 -35.14
C THR A 863 1.97 -30.63 -34.83
N LEU A 864 1.83 -30.02 -33.66
CA LEU A 864 2.60 -28.82 -33.30
C LEU A 864 4.04 -29.13 -32.87
N LEU A 865 4.32 -30.35 -32.39
CA LEU A 865 5.69 -30.79 -32.12
C LEU A 865 6.47 -31.11 -33.40
N ASP A 866 5.79 -31.62 -34.43
CA ASP A 866 6.41 -32.06 -35.69
C ASP A 866 6.42 -30.99 -36.79
N ASP A 867 5.39 -30.13 -36.86
CA ASP A 867 5.27 -29.04 -37.84
C ASP A 867 5.66 -27.69 -37.23
N ARG A 868 6.97 -27.43 -37.21
CA ARG A 868 7.52 -26.17 -36.69
C ARG A 868 6.96 -24.92 -37.38
N PRO A 869 6.90 -24.82 -38.72
CA PRO A 869 6.29 -23.66 -39.40
C PRO A 869 4.86 -23.37 -38.92
N LYS A 870 4.02 -24.40 -38.79
CA LYS A 870 2.65 -24.24 -38.29
C LYS A 870 2.63 -23.79 -36.83
N ARG A 871 3.44 -24.40 -35.97
CA ARG A 871 3.57 -24.00 -34.56
C ARG A 871 3.99 -22.53 -34.44
N ASP A 872 5.03 -22.12 -35.16
CA ASP A 872 5.59 -20.77 -35.07
C ASP A 872 4.59 -19.72 -35.59
N ALA A 873 3.78 -20.06 -36.61
CA ALA A 873 2.68 -19.22 -37.08
C ALA A 873 1.57 -19.02 -36.02
N LEU A 874 1.15 -20.10 -35.35
CA LEU A 874 0.18 -20.04 -34.26
C LEU A 874 0.73 -19.25 -33.06
N VAL A 875 1.99 -19.45 -32.71
CA VAL A 875 2.67 -18.71 -31.63
C VAL A 875 2.69 -17.21 -31.92
N ALA A 876 3.04 -16.80 -33.13
CA ALA A 876 3.04 -15.37 -33.51
C ALA A 876 1.64 -14.75 -33.45
N ALA A 877 0.60 -15.50 -33.83
CA ALA A 877 -0.79 -15.06 -33.70
C ALA A 877 -1.29 -15.06 -32.24
N GLY A 878 -0.88 -16.06 -31.45
CA GLY A 878 -1.15 -16.15 -30.02
C GLY A 878 -0.57 -14.97 -29.26
N PHE A 879 0.69 -14.60 -29.54
CA PHE A 879 1.32 -13.44 -28.92
C PHE A 879 0.56 -12.13 -29.18
N ARG A 880 0.08 -11.91 -30.42
CA ARG A 880 -0.77 -10.75 -30.75
C ARG A 880 -2.10 -10.77 -30.01
N THR A 881 -2.70 -11.96 -29.87
CA THR A 881 -3.91 -12.16 -29.05
C THR A 881 -3.63 -11.75 -27.61
N ALA A 882 -2.62 -12.33 -26.97
CA ALA A 882 -2.24 -12.03 -25.60
C ALA A 882 -1.92 -10.54 -25.36
N ALA A 883 -1.23 -9.89 -26.30
CA ALA A 883 -0.90 -8.47 -26.22
C ALA A 883 -2.15 -7.56 -26.12
N ALA A 884 -3.28 -7.97 -26.70
CA ALA A 884 -4.54 -7.23 -26.62
C ALA A 884 -5.22 -7.32 -25.25
N HIS A 885 -4.77 -8.23 -24.39
CA HIS A 885 -5.30 -8.47 -23.04
C HIS A 885 -4.29 -8.03 -21.95
N ASP A 886 -3.47 -7.01 -22.19
CA ASP A 886 -2.59 -6.48 -21.15
C ASP A 886 -3.39 -5.98 -19.94
N TRP A 887 -3.04 -6.42 -18.73
CA TRP A 887 -3.64 -5.92 -17.49
C TRP A 887 -3.63 -4.39 -17.36
N TRP A 888 -2.68 -3.68 -17.99
CA TRP A 888 -2.70 -2.22 -18.03
C TRP A 888 -3.87 -1.64 -18.83
N ALA A 889 -4.28 -2.28 -19.93
CA ALA A 889 -5.48 -1.90 -20.65
C ALA A 889 -6.74 -2.29 -19.86
N ILE A 890 -6.76 -3.50 -19.28
CA ILE A 890 -7.90 -4.00 -18.48
C ILE A 890 -8.15 -3.12 -17.25
N ALA A 891 -7.11 -2.77 -16.48
CA ALA A 891 -7.26 -1.90 -15.32
C ALA A 891 -7.77 -0.50 -15.71
N LYS A 892 -7.40 0.01 -16.89
CA LYS A 892 -7.93 1.27 -17.42
C LYS A 892 -9.45 1.16 -17.65
N ALA A 893 -9.90 0.09 -18.30
CA ALA A 893 -11.32 -0.16 -18.56
C ALA A 893 -12.14 -0.28 -17.27
N HIS A 894 -11.62 -1.01 -16.26
CA HIS A 894 -12.23 -1.03 -14.92
C HIS A 894 -12.32 0.37 -14.32
N GLY A 895 -11.25 1.15 -14.37
CA GLY A 895 -11.24 2.53 -13.87
C GLY A 895 -12.26 3.45 -14.58
N GLU A 896 -12.52 3.24 -15.87
CA GLU A 896 -13.56 3.98 -16.62
C GLU A 896 -14.97 3.65 -16.13
N VAL A 897 -15.27 2.36 -15.87
CA VAL A 897 -16.54 1.96 -15.22
C VAL A 897 -16.66 2.62 -13.84
N TYR A 898 -15.61 2.55 -13.04
CA TYR A 898 -15.61 3.10 -11.68
C TYR A 898 -15.83 4.61 -11.67
N ARG A 899 -15.23 5.35 -12.62
CA ARG A 899 -15.49 6.80 -12.77
C ARG A 899 -16.95 7.06 -13.13
N ARG A 900 -17.53 6.36 -14.11
CA ARG A 900 -18.95 6.52 -14.46
C ARG A 900 -19.88 6.28 -13.28
N VAL A 901 -19.53 5.35 -12.40
CA VAL A 901 -20.30 5.03 -11.18
C VAL A 901 -20.17 6.12 -10.11
N LEU A 902 -19.04 6.82 -10.04
CA LEU A 902 -18.83 7.93 -9.10
C LEU A 902 -19.52 9.23 -9.54
N GLY A 903 -19.81 9.38 -10.84
CA GLY A 903 -20.29 10.63 -11.44
C GLY A 903 -19.13 11.51 -11.89
#